data_AF-A0A3N7ZAK3-F1
#
_entry.id   AF-A0A3N7ZAK3-F1
#
_cell.length_a   1.000
_cell.length_b   1.000
_cell.length_c   1.000
_cell.angle_alpha   90.00
_cell.angle_beta   90.00
_cell.angle_gamma   90.00
#
_symmetry.space_group_name_H-M   'P 1'
#
loop_
_entity.id
_entity.type
_entity.pdbx_description
1 polymer ?
#
loop_
_entity_poly.entity_id
_entity_poly.type
_entity_poly.pdbx_seq_one_letter_code
_entity_poly.pdbx_strand_id
1 'polypeptide(L)'
;MAGNLIYITDAGRAALVAPGNTGTTAHQVTQIGLATAAFAFKPDMTALPSELKRITTFGGDTVAQDTIHIVIQDDSADQYKLYGFGLYLDNGVLFSVYVQDDPILEKAPASMLLLAADTVFASIDVTKLVFGPTSFLNPPATTERKGVVELATQAEVDDGADDTRAVTPKTAAKRYAPLVRAQLIGPVSVTSTSTDQDAQLAVAATSGALNRGAKIRFHGTFAAGTADTNARLIASIRAGYDGGTWGREYLDFWINRAPNDSNSDTNQVRAMRITYGGRLVVGNRNDNGNDALQVAGNGAFSGSVGSSGLDTGGANFRLLNSRDVLLRNDGSNFYVLLSDTSGADAKWNNFRPLTVNVVTGALMLDDTGVGTFVGGPLSVKGLLNIGTASGEGRAVIGPNGGYFFGNASEAGFYLPANGAMFALNFTRKNLHVNGKDVWHAGNLPNPAQTTGFTMSGQILAAEGSVSAPGISFVGDGAPDTGFFHVADGVFAVANNAKETMRFVAGATNRVLIGGTPDDFYSALQVGGAASFTGAAPGNGLAAMGSGVLLGNNGGGTIIFKSATAAADMKVWDFKAGDGVFQGRAVTDGWTSGVPWINVARQSNNNAIQSIALAPNSGRVLIGATADDGANAAQVSGSVRAANYFINGQGVGDSGLIGISKGANGPNIGFYGSATTGAGAVTFSTGGTERARISAIGNLLIGTAADDGANKLQIAGAAKLSGALYSAAAIIDSGAGWSTIYLKNGGKNRWTIGKSDTDDFAVSAFDDDGVTQRRVLDIPRASQVVSFVKRPTWAGATPWDSANLTPLDRNIGGQVNGNVTLYGAGDYGSQLVFNSNGYAPRIQVQASTSTWMVTNSANTAANLMVNEGGTVIARGELQTAGGATRVALDGNLYGSVWGGWLSNFLSNNYVNRSGTTMWGRLMLARDGWDADFGLRAADGAQTFLRARRGGGIELINSAYNAVTWQLDDSGTMFMRGQQILNTDGNLFCAYRGAWMNAILDDLYNRDNGKANAGARVQWDSGVNNFGTIDRLNGALPAPWVVCGLSGPGNGTANAIVVYGVVLRNQ
;
A
#
# COMPACT_ATOMS: atom_id res chain seq x y z
N MET A 1 -24.08 -7.81 -91.18
CA MET A 1 -23.03 -7.69 -92.22
C MET A 1 -22.82 -9.07 -92.79
N ALA A 2 -22.84 -9.24 -94.11
CA ALA A 2 -22.40 -10.47 -94.74
C ALA A 2 -20.94 -10.71 -94.29
N GLY A 3 -20.62 -11.89 -93.77
CA GLY A 3 -19.27 -12.20 -93.31
C GLY A 3 -18.26 -12.01 -94.43
N ASN A 4 -17.11 -11.43 -94.11
CA ASN A 4 -16.02 -11.25 -95.05
C ASN A 4 -15.56 -12.63 -95.54
N LEU A 5 -15.72 -12.90 -96.84
CA LEU A 5 -15.45 -14.22 -97.44
C LEU A 5 -13.95 -14.40 -97.69
N ILE A 6 -13.35 -15.45 -97.12
CA ILE A 6 -11.95 -15.82 -97.39
C ILE A 6 -11.88 -16.98 -98.38
N TYR A 7 -10.95 -16.89 -99.32
CA TYR A 7 -10.81 -17.84 -100.42
C TYR A 7 -9.63 -18.79 -100.17
N ILE A 8 -9.86 -20.08 -100.40
CA ILE A 8 -8.85 -21.15 -100.21
C ILE A 8 -8.10 -21.39 -101.52
N THR A 9 -6.78 -21.45 -101.46
CA THR A 9 -5.93 -21.77 -102.63
C THR A 9 -5.95 -23.28 -102.93
N ASP A 10 -5.62 -23.67 -104.16
CA ASP A 10 -5.48 -25.07 -104.56
C ASP A 10 -4.36 -25.77 -103.79
N ALA A 11 -3.28 -25.04 -103.48
CA ALA A 11 -2.19 -25.52 -102.62
C ALA A 11 -2.66 -25.75 -101.17
N GLY A 12 -3.46 -24.84 -100.62
CA GLY A 12 -4.07 -24.97 -99.30
C GLY A 12 -5.05 -26.13 -99.22
N ARG A 13 -5.87 -26.29 -100.26
CA ARG A 13 -6.80 -27.43 -100.40
C ARG A 13 -6.06 -28.76 -100.47
N ALA A 14 -4.97 -28.84 -101.23
CA ALA A 14 -4.14 -30.03 -101.35
C ALA A 14 -3.42 -30.36 -100.03
N ALA A 15 -2.94 -29.37 -99.28
CA ALA A 15 -2.28 -29.57 -97.99
C ALA A 15 -3.19 -30.21 -96.93
N LEU A 16 -4.50 -29.95 -97.00
CA LEU A 16 -5.48 -30.57 -96.09
C LEU A 16 -5.84 -32.01 -96.47
N VAL A 17 -5.41 -32.56 -97.61
CA VAL A 17 -5.72 -33.93 -98.02
C VAL A 17 -4.70 -34.91 -97.45
N ALA A 18 -5.17 -35.95 -96.74
CA ALA A 18 -4.30 -36.99 -96.20
C ALA A 18 -3.69 -37.86 -97.33
N PRO A 19 -2.47 -38.41 -97.16
CA PRO A 19 -1.83 -39.28 -98.15
C PRO A 19 -2.76 -40.44 -98.58
N GLY A 20 -3.06 -40.53 -99.88
CA GLY A 20 -3.96 -41.55 -100.44
C GLY A 20 -5.46 -41.17 -100.49
N ASN A 21 -5.82 -39.91 -100.26
CA ASN A 21 -7.20 -39.38 -100.31
C ASN A 21 -8.17 -39.99 -99.27
N THR A 22 -7.66 -40.43 -98.12
CA THR A 22 -8.43 -41.17 -97.10
C THR A 22 -9.02 -40.31 -95.97
N GLY A 23 -8.90 -38.98 -96.04
CA GLY A 23 -9.43 -38.05 -95.03
C GLY A 23 -8.74 -36.68 -95.08
N THR A 24 -8.99 -35.85 -94.06
CA THR A 24 -8.40 -34.50 -93.93
C THR A 24 -7.30 -34.45 -92.85
N THR A 25 -6.14 -33.88 -93.17
CA THR A 25 -5.02 -33.66 -92.22
C THR A 25 -5.23 -32.36 -91.44
N ALA A 26 -5.04 -32.40 -90.12
CA ALA A 26 -5.09 -31.20 -89.29
C ALA A 26 -3.78 -30.39 -89.45
N HIS A 27 -3.90 -29.09 -89.64
CA HIS A 27 -2.77 -28.18 -89.78
C HIS A 27 -2.94 -26.96 -88.89
N GLN A 28 -1.83 -26.48 -88.33
CA GLN A 28 -1.81 -25.29 -87.49
C GLN A 28 -1.49 -24.07 -88.34
N VAL A 29 -2.24 -22.97 -88.18
CA VAL A 29 -1.83 -21.68 -88.75
C VAL A 29 -0.73 -21.11 -87.87
N THR A 30 0.44 -20.86 -88.45
CA THR A 30 1.64 -20.41 -87.71
C THR A 30 2.05 -18.99 -88.05
N GLN A 31 1.58 -18.46 -89.18
CA GLN A 31 1.89 -17.12 -89.65
C GLN A 31 0.70 -16.51 -90.41
N ILE A 32 0.54 -15.19 -90.29
CA ILE A 32 -0.37 -14.41 -91.15
C ILE A 32 0.46 -13.46 -92.00
N GLY A 33 0.34 -13.56 -93.32
CA GLY A 33 0.93 -12.62 -94.29
C GLY A 33 0.03 -11.40 -94.46
N LEU A 34 0.63 -10.22 -94.56
CA LEU A 34 -0.08 -8.94 -94.72
C LEU A 34 0.17 -8.36 -96.11
N ALA A 35 -0.89 -8.07 -96.87
CA ALA A 35 -0.82 -7.53 -98.23
C ALA A 35 -1.08 -6.01 -98.25
N THR A 36 -0.21 -5.28 -98.96
CA THR A 36 -0.23 -3.80 -98.99
C THR A 36 -0.89 -3.19 -100.23
N ALA A 37 -1.47 -4.02 -101.09
CA ALA A 37 -2.30 -3.61 -102.22
C ALA A 37 -3.38 -4.67 -102.48
N ALA A 38 -4.52 -4.24 -103.06
CA ALA A 38 -5.56 -5.15 -103.52
C ALA A 38 -5.05 -6.04 -104.67
N PHE A 39 -5.58 -7.26 -104.77
CA PHE A 39 -5.23 -8.21 -105.83
C PHE A 39 -6.44 -9.09 -106.17
N ALA A 40 -6.49 -9.59 -107.40
CA ALA A 40 -7.51 -10.55 -107.81
C ALA A 40 -7.12 -11.97 -107.35
N PHE A 41 -7.99 -12.63 -106.59
CA PHE A 41 -7.80 -14.02 -106.17
C PHE A 41 -7.68 -14.96 -107.38
N LYS A 42 -6.71 -15.88 -107.33
CA LYS A 42 -6.55 -16.99 -108.28
C LYS A 42 -6.38 -18.29 -107.50
N PRO A 43 -7.10 -19.37 -107.85
CA PRO A 43 -6.99 -20.64 -107.11
C PRO A 43 -5.57 -21.21 -107.04
N ASP A 44 -4.74 -21.04 -108.07
CA ASP A 44 -3.39 -21.59 -108.18
C ASP A 44 -2.31 -20.84 -107.36
N MET A 45 -2.70 -19.90 -106.50
CA MET A 45 -1.77 -19.11 -105.68
C MET A 45 -1.01 -19.98 -104.66
N THR A 46 0.32 -19.88 -104.68
CA THR A 46 1.22 -20.53 -103.72
C THR A 46 1.90 -19.55 -102.74
N ALA A 47 1.79 -18.24 -103.00
CA ALA A 47 2.29 -17.15 -102.15
C ALA A 47 1.34 -15.94 -102.21
N LEU A 48 1.32 -15.13 -101.15
CA LEU A 48 0.41 -13.98 -101.04
C LEU A 48 0.91 -12.83 -101.94
N PRO A 49 0.10 -12.31 -102.88
CA PRO A 49 0.49 -11.17 -103.70
C PRO A 49 0.69 -9.90 -102.87
N SER A 50 1.70 -9.11 -103.21
CA SER A 50 2.02 -7.84 -102.54
C SER A 50 2.22 -7.98 -101.02
N GLU A 51 2.73 -9.13 -100.57
CA GLU A 51 3.03 -9.42 -99.17
C GLU A 51 4.18 -8.55 -98.67
N LEU A 52 3.92 -7.76 -97.62
CA LEU A 52 4.95 -6.97 -96.95
C LEU A 52 5.77 -7.85 -95.99
N LYS A 53 5.06 -8.56 -95.12
CA LYS A 53 5.66 -9.40 -94.08
C LYS A 53 4.68 -10.44 -93.57
N ARG A 54 5.24 -11.42 -92.86
CA ARG A 54 4.51 -12.40 -92.07
C ARG A 54 4.66 -12.09 -90.60
N ILE A 55 3.56 -12.20 -89.86
CA ILE A 55 3.54 -11.98 -88.42
C ILE A 55 3.09 -13.24 -87.69
N THR A 56 3.66 -13.45 -86.51
CA THR A 56 3.36 -14.56 -85.60
C THR A 56 2.51 -14.10 -84.41
N THR A 57 2.27 -12.80 -84.28
CA THR A 57 1.50 -12.14 -83.22
C THR A 57 0.02 -12.07 -83.57
N PHE A 58 -0.63 -13.23 -83.64
CA PHE A 58 -2.06 -13.35 -83.88
C PHE A 58 -2.67 -14.43 -82.98
N GLY A 59 -3.95 -14.30 -82.68
CA GLY A 59 -4.75 -15.33 -82.02
C GLY A 59 -5.96 -15.65 -82.89
N GLY A 60 -6.42 -16.89 -82.89
CA GLY A 60 -7.64 -17.26 -83.61
C GLY A 60 -8.41 -18.35 -82.89
N ASP A 61 -9.71 -18.42 -83.17
CA ASP A 61 -10.56 -19.53 -82.72
C ASP A 61 -11.58 -19.88 -83.79
N THR A 62 -12.01 -21.14 -83.82
CA THR A 62 -13.07 -21.60 -84.72
C THR A 62 -14.41 -21.37 -84.04
N VAL A 63 -15.15 -20.37 -84.51
CA VAL A 63 -16.40 -19.94 -83.87
C VAL A 63 -17.66 -20.57 -84.49
N ALA A 64 -17.55 -21.16 -85.69
CA ALA A 64 -18.55 -22.03 -86.32
C ALA A 64 -17.91 -22.98 -87.34
N GLN A 65 -18.67 -23.93 -87.89
CA GLN A 65 -18.15 -24.96 -88.82
C GLN A 65 -17.48 -24.39 -90.08
N ASP A 66 -17.83 -23.17 -90.49
CA ASP A 66 -17.32 -22.45 -91.66
C ASP A 66 -16.69 -21.09 -91.32
N THR A 67 -16.60 -20.72 -90.04
CA THR A 67 -16.24 -19.36 -89.62
C THR A 67 -15.15 -19.39 -88.55
N ILE A 68 -14.13 -18.55 -88.74
CA ILE A 68 -13.07 -18.31 -87.77
C ILE A 68 -13.10 -16.87 -87.28
N HIS A 69 -12.77 -16.67 -86.01
CA HIS A 69 -12.43 -15.37 -85.46
C HIS A 69 -10.92 -15.25 -85.42
N ILE A 70 -10.36 -14.20 -86.04
CA ILE A 70 -8.92 -13.94 -85.99
C ILE A 70 -8.69 -12.55 -85.40
N VAL A 71 -7.75 -12.46 -84.47
CA VAL A 71 -7.18 -11.22 -83.95
C VAL A 71 -5.73 -11.12 -84.39
N ILE A 72 -5.41 -10.06 -85.12
CA ILE A 72 -4.09 -9.76 -85.65
C ILE A 72 -3.52 -8.58 -84.86
N GLN A 73 -2.31 -8.73 -84.30
CA GLN A 73 -1.56 -7.64 -83.71
C GLN A 73 -0.24 -7.41 -84.46
N ASP A 74 0.08 -6.15 -84.73
CA ASP A 74 1.40 -5.74 -85.21
C ASP A 74 1.86 -4.47 -84.47
N ASP A 75 2.86 -4.62 -83.62
CA ASP A 75 3.48 -3.57 -82.81
C ASP A 75 4.83 -3.08 -83.35
N SER A 76 5.23 -3.55 -84.55
CA SER A 76 6.47 -3.08 -85.18
C SER A 76 6.34 -1.61 -85.64
N ALA A 77 7.47 -0.98 -85.97
CA ALA A 77 7.51 0.40 -86.46
C ALA A 77 7.12 0.56 -87.95
N ASP A 78 6.71 -0.52 -88.63
CA ASP A 78 6.39 -0.49 -90.06
C ASP A 78 5.12 0.33 -90.33
N GLN A 79 5.13 1.10 -91.43
CA GLN A 79 4.00 1.90 -91.91
C GLN A 79 3.45 1.30 -93.21
N TYR A 80 2.15 0.99 -93.23
CA TYR A 80 1.49 0.42 -94.40
C TYR A 80 -0.02 0.58 -94.34
N LYS A 81 -0.67 0.47 -95.50
CA LYS A 81 -2.11 0.28 -95.64
C LYS A 81 -2.37 -1.19 -95.87
N LEU A 82 -3.28 -1.80 -95.12
CA LEU A 82 -3.61 -3.21 -95.23
C LEU A 82 -4.80 -3.38 -96.18
N TYR A 83 -4.66 -4.17 -97.24
CA TYR A 83 -5.75 -4.46 -98.20
C TYR A 83 -6.20 -5.92 -98.16
N GLY A 84 -5.38 -6.80 -97.61
CA GLY A 84 -5.69 -8.21 -97.48
C GLY A 84 -4.70 -8.93 -96.56
N PHE A 85 -5.04 -10.15 -96.17
CA PHE A 85 -4.18 -11.01 -95.37
C PHE A 85 -4.30 -12.48 -95.82
N GLY A 86 -3.23 -13.25 -95.63
CA GLY A 86 -3.16 -14.67 -95.98
C GLY A 86 -2.76 -15.54 -94.79
N LEU A 87 -3.40 -16.69 -94.64
CA LEU A 87 -3.11 -17.66 -93.56
C LEU A 87 -2.09 -18.68 -94.06
N TYR A 88 -0.98 -18.85 -93.32
CA TYR A 88 0.06 -19.84 -93.63
C TYR A 88 0.07 -20.96 -92.60
N LEU A 89 0.12 -22.20 -93.09
CA LEU A 89 0.18 -23.40 -92.26
C LEU A 89 1.61 -23.65 -91.75
N ASP A 90 1.74 -24.52 -90.75
CA ASP A 90 2.98 -25.02 -90.17
C ASP A 90 3.97 -25.63 -91.18
N ASN A 91 3.45 -26.16 -92.30
CA ASN A 91 4.25 -26.66 -93.41
C ASN A 91 4.66 -25.57 -94.43
N GLY A 92 4.36 -24.30 -94.17
CA GLY A 92 4.71 -23.14 -95.00
C GLY A 92 3.78 -22.87 -96.18
N VAL A 93 2.73 -23.67 -96.38
CA VAL A 93 1.76 -23.51 -97.47
C VAL A 93 0.81 -22.35 -97.21
N LEU A 94 0.58 -21.50 -98.22
CA LEU A 94 -0.47 -20.48 -98.19
C LEU A 94 -1.84 -21.17 -98.28
N PHE A 95 -2.58 -21.18 -97.18
CA PHE A 95 -3.84 -21.89 -97.08
C PHE A 95 -5.01 -21.11 -97.70
N SER A 96 -5.15 -19.84 -97.32
CA SER A 96 -6.28 -19.01 -97.74
C SER A 96 -5.92 -17.53 -97.69
N VAL A 97 -6.67 -16.71 -98.44
CA VAL A 97 -6.45 -15.28 -98.56
C VAL A 97 -7.77 -14.50 -98.52
N TYR A 98 -7.75 -13.38 -97.79
CA TYR A 98 -8.78 -12.37 -97.78
C TYR A 98 -8.23 -11.10 -98.44
N VAL A 99 -9.03 -10.47 -99.30
CA VAL A 99 -8.66 -9.21 -99.98
C VAL A 99 -9.90 -8.41 -100.32
N GLN A 100 -9.78 -7.08 -100.25
CA GLN A 100 -10.81 -6.13 -100.68
C GLN A 100 -10.16 -4.95 -101.43
N ASP A 101 -10.95 -4.25 -102.26
CA ASP A 101 -10.44 -3.17 -103.11
C ASP A 101 -10.07 -1.90 -102.31
N ASP A 102 -10.79 -1.64 -101.21
CA ASP A 102 -10.53 -0.53 -100.29
C ASP A 102 -9.60 -0.94 -99.13
N PRO A 103 -8.76 -0.04 -98.58
CA PRO A 103 -7.93 -0.35 -97.41
C PRO A 103 -8.79 -0.82 -96.22
N ILE A 104 -8.41 -1.95 -95.63
CA ILE A 104 -9.00 -2.48 -94.38
C ILE A 104 -8.68 -1.53 -93.23
N LEU A 105 -7.42 -1.09 -93.11
CA LEU A 105 -6.95 -0.10 -92.14
C LEU A 105 -5.57 0.47 -92.54
N GLU A 106 -5.19 1.61 -91.98
CA GLU A 106 -3.85 2.21 -92.13
C GLU A 106 -3.09 2.22 -90.80
N LYS A 107 -1.84 1.74 -90.79
CA LYS A 107 -0.97 1.70 -89.61
C LYS A 107 0.14 2.74 -89.72
N ALA A 108 0.32 3.56 -88.68
CA ALA A 108 1.43 4.50 -88.55
C ALA A 108 2.59 3.91 -87.68
N PRO A 109 3.83 4.45 -87.78
CA PRO A 109 4.99 3.91 -87.05
C PRO A 109 4.85 3.86 -85.52
N ALA A 110 4.12 4.81 -84.94
CA ALA A 110 3.93 4.93 -83.48
C ALA A 110 2.64 4.24 -82.96
N SER A 111 1.84 3.65 -83.85
CA SER A 111 0.57 2.99 -83.50
C SER A 111 0.69 1.48 -83.62
N MET A 112 0.13 0.74 -82.66
CA MET A 112 -0.11 -0.69 -82.78
C MET A 112 -1.33 -0.94 -83.68
N LEU A 113 -1.21 -1.90 -84.60
CA LEU A 113 -2.37 -2.43 -85.32
C LEU A 113 -3.00 -3.51 -84.48
N LEU A 114 -4.31 -3.40 -84.23
CA LEU A 114 -5.12 -4.45 -83.64
C LEU A 114 -6.36 -4.64 -84.52
N LEU A 115 -6.44 -5.76 -85.23
CA LEU A 115 -7.55 -6.08 -86.12
C LEU A 115 -8.22 -7.36 -85.64
N ALA A 116 -9.48 -7.29 -85.24
CA ALA A 116 -10.32 -8.46 -84.99
C ALA A 116 -11.30 -8.63 -86.17
N ALA A 117 -11.31 -9.80 -86.80
CA ALA A 117 -12.14 -10.09 -87.96
C ALA A 117 -12.76 -11.48 -87.87
N ASP A 118 -14.08 -11.54 -88.04
CA ASP A 118 -14.82 -12.78 -88.30
C ASP A 118 -14.81 -13.06 -89.80
N THR A 119 -14.34 -14.24 -90.18
CA THR A 119 -14.10 -14.59 -91.58
C THR A 119 -14.72 -15.94 -91.91
N VAL A 120 -15.51 -16.00 -93.00
CA VAL A 120 -16.27 -17.19 -93.42
C VAL A 120 -15.58 -17.83 -94.63
N PHE A 121 -15.36 -19.14 -94.58
CA PHE A 121 -14.76 -19.92 -95.67
C PHE A 121 -15.82 -20.38 -96.68
N ALA A 122 -15.56 -20.16 -97.97
CA ALA A 122 -16.56 -20.40 -99.01
C ALA A 122 -16.83 -21.90 -99.34
N SER A 123 -15.98 -22.87 -98.94
CA SER A 123 -16.16 -24.27 -99.38
C SER A 123 -15.47 -25.38 -98.54
N ILE A 124 -15.27 -25.25 -97.22
CA ILE A 124 -14.72 -26.34 -96.39
C ILE A 124 -15.12 -26.27 -94.91
N ASP A 125 -15.01 -27.40 -94.19
CA ASP A 125 -15.10 -27.49 -92.72
C ASP A 125 -13.78 -27.05 -92.06
N VAL A 126 -13.83 -25.98 -91.26
CA VAL A 126 -12.63 -25.35 -90.67
C VAL A 126 -12.31 -25.84 -89.26
N THR A 127 -13.08 -26.78 -88.71
CA THR A 127 -12.83 -27.39 -87.38
C THR A 127 -11.52 -28.18 -87.30
N LYS A 128 -10.83 -28.39 -88.44
CA LYS A 128 -9.52 -29.03 -88.55
C LYS A 128 -8.34 -28.04 -88.60
N LEU A 129 -8.61 -26.73 -88.60
CA LEU A 129 -7.60 -25.68 -88.51
C LEU A 129 -7.34 -25.35 -87.03
N VAL A 130 -6.11 -25.52 -86.57
CA VAL A 130 -5.73 -25.23 -85.18
C VAL A 130 -5.04 -23.87 -85.10
N PHE A 131 -5.44 -23.03 -84.15
CA PHE A 131 -4.82 -21.74 -83.84
C PHE A 131 -4.10 -21.81 -82.48
N GLY A 132 -3.09 -20.96 -82.25
CA GLY A 132 -2.41 -20.84 -80.95
C GLY A 132 -3.28 -20.14 -79.86
N PRO A 133 -2.92 -20.23 -78.56
CA PRO A 133 -3.75 -19.70 -77.47
C PRO A 133 -3.95 -18.18 -77.54
N THR A 134 -5.16 -17.70 -77.22
CA THR A 134 -5.60 -16.30 -77.34
C THR A 134 -5.24 -15.40 -76.14
N SER A 135 -4.35 -15.82 -75.24
CA SER A 135 -4.05 -15.08 -74.00
C SER A 135 -2.87 -14.12 -74.11
N PHE A 136 -3.16 -12.81 -74.08
CA PHE A 136 -2.18 -11.79 -73.69
C PHE A 136 -1.87 -11.92 -72.20
N LEU A 137 -0.62 -12.17 -71.84
CA LEU A 137 -0.21 -12.35 -70.45
C LEU A 137 -0.30 -11.03 -69.65
N ASN A 138 -1.28 -10.94 -68.74
CA ASN A 138 -1.27 -9.93 -67.68
C ASN A 138 -0.28 -10.38 -66.58
N PRO A 139 0.69 -9.55 -66.15
CA PRO A 139 1.68 -9.96 -65.16
C PRO A 139 1.05 -10.24 -63.78
N PRO A 140 1.58 -11.20 -63.00
CA PRO A 140 1.16 -11.44 -61.62
C PRO A 140 1.50 -10.24 -60.73
N ALA A 141 0.64 -9.92 -59.77
CA ALA A 141 0.89 -8.83 -58.85
C ALA A 141 2.04 -9.17 -57.89
N THR A 142 2.96 -8.23 -57.71
CA THR A 142 3.97 -8.28 -56.64
C THR A 142 3.87 -7.00 -55.82
N THR A 143 4.60 -6.92 -54.70
CA THR A 143 4.67 -5.69 -53.88
C THR A 143 5.23 -4.48 -54.63
N GLU A 144 5.85 -4.69 -55.80
CA GLU A 144 6.50 -3.66 -56.62
C GLU A 144 5.87 -3.48 -58.02
N ARG A 145 5.16 -4.49 -58.55
CA ARG A 145 4.56 -4.48 -59.89
C ARG A 145 3.05 -4.69 -59.83
N LYS A 146 2.30 -3.77 -60.45
CA LYS A 146 0.84 -3.92 -60.63
C LYS A 146 0.55 -5.12 -61.54
N GLY A 147 -0.36 -6.00 -61.10
CA GLY A 147 -0.70 -7.24 -61.78
C GLY A 147 -2.02 -7.83 -61.28
N VAL A 148 -2.33 -9.06 -61.69
CA VAL A 148 -3.51 -9.81 -61.22
C VAL A 148 -3.13 -10.64 -59.98
N VAL A 149 -3.96 -10.62 -58.93
CA VAL A 149 -3.77 -11.35 -57.65
C VAL A 149 -5.04 -12.12 -57.30
N GLU A 150 -4.89 -13.34 -56.77
CA GLU A 150 -6.01 -14.17 -56.32
C GLU A 150 -6.53 -13.69 -54.93
N LEU A 151 -7.84 -13.83 -54.67
CA LEU A 151 -8.44 -13.47 -53.38
C LEU A 151 -8.38 -14.64 -52.39
N ALA A 152 -7.86 -14.40 -51.19
CA ALA A 152 -7.75 -15.41 -50.15
C ALA A 152 -9.13 -15.85 -49.62
N THR A 153 -9.32 -17.17 -49.51
CA THR A 153 -10.50 -17.77 -48.86
C THR A 153 -10.48 -17.56 -47.35
N GLN A 154 -11.60 -17.82 -46.66
CA GLN A 154 -11.64 -17.64 -45.20
C GLN A 154 -10.64 -18.56 -44.47
N ALA A 155 -10.45 -19.80 -44.93
CA ALA A 155 -9.51 -20.74 -44.32
C ALA A 155 -8.06 -20.26 -44.48
N GLU A 156 -7.68 -19.74 -45.64
CA GLU A 156 -6.34 -19.20 -45.90
C GLU A 156 -6.06 -17.92 -45.10
N VAL A 157 -7.07 -17.07 -44.92
CA VAL A 157 -6.99 -15.88 -44.03
C VAL A 157 -6.84 -16.30 -42.56
N ASP A 158 -7.43 -17.43 -42.18
CA ASP A 158 -7.32 -17.97 -40.83
C ASP A 158 -5.96 -18.63 -40.56
N ASP A 159 -5.41 -19.35 -41.55
CA ASP A 159 -4.09 -20.00 -41.52
C ASP A 159 -2.94 -18.98 -41.63
N GLY A 160 -3.12 -17.89 -42.38
CA GLY A 160 -2.20 -16.75 -42.43
C GLY A 160 -0.80 -17.07 -42.98
N ALA A 161 -0.65 -18.15 -43.73
CA ALA A 161 0.65 -18.65 -44.21
C ALA A 161 0.99 -18.25 -45.66
N ASP A 162 0.07 -17.59 -46.36
CA ASP A 162 0.17 -17.30 -47.79
C ASP A 162 0.30 -15.80 -48.06
N ASP A 163 1.39 -15.42 -48.72
CA ASP A 163 1.73 -14.04 -49.09
C ASP A 163 1.43 -13.71 -50.55
N THR A 164 0.87 -14.65 -51.32
CA THR A 164 0.60 -14.51 -52.75
C THR A 164 -0.84 -14.13 -53.09
N ARG A 165 -1.72 -14.04 -52.09
CA ARG A 165 -3.17 -13.75 -52.23
C ARG A 165 -3.60 -12.49 -51.46
N ALA A 166 -4.65 -11.83 -51.94
CA ALA A 166 -5.20 -10.62 -51.33
C ALA A 166 -6.45 -10.89 -50.46
N VAL A 167 -6.52 -10.27 -49.29
CA VAL A 167 -7.68 -10.34 -48.37
C VAL A 167 -8.86 -9.49 -48.86
N THR A 168 -10.08 -10.00 -48.70
CA THR A 168 -11.31 -9.22 -48.96
C THR A 168 -11.79 -8.50 -47.69
N PRO A 169 -12.52 -7.38 -47.80
CA PRO A 169 -13.16 -6.75 -46.64
C PRO A 169 -14.04 -7.71 -45.83
N LYS A 170 -14.66 -8.71 -46.47
CA LYS A 170 -15.52 -9.72 -45.82
C LYS A 170 -14.71 -10.74 -45.00
N THR A 171 -13.61 -11.25 -45.56
CA THR A 171 -12.74 -12.22 -44.87
C THR A 171 -11.90 -11.53 -43.79
N ALA A 172 -11.47 -10.29 -44.01
CA ALA A 172 -10.85 -9.43 -43.01
C ALA A 172 -11.84 -9.09 -41.87
N ALA A 173 -13.07 -8.69 -42.18
CA ALA A 173 -14.08 -8.42 -41.15
C ALA A 173 -14.37 -9.66 -40.28
N LYS A 174 -14.42 -10.86 -40.86
CA LYS A 174 -14.57 -12.12 -40.10
C LYS A 174 -13.38 -12.44 -39.20
N ARG A 175 -12.15 -12.14 -39.63
CA ARG A 175 -10.92 -12.32 -38.84
C ARG A 175 -10.78 -11.28 -37.73
N TYR A 176 -11.21 -10.04 -37.97
CA TYR A 176 -10.88 -8.87 -37.14
C TYR A 176 -12.06 -8.18 -36.43
N ALA A 177 -13.33 -8.62 -36.59
CA ALA A 177 -14.49 -8.15 -35.80
C ALA A 177 -15.62 -9.21 -35.69
N PRO A 178 -16.53 -9.13 -34.69
CA PRO A 178 -16.28 -9.43 -33.28
C PRO A 178 -15.95 -10.93 -33.09
N LEU A 179 -14.74 -11.21 -32.67
CA LEU A 179 -14.33 -12.56 -32.28
C LEU A 179 -15.10 -12.95 -31.00
N VAL A 180 -16.02 -13.91 -31.12
CA VAL A 180 -16.51 -14.65 -29.96
C VAL A 180 -15.29 -15.37 -29.37
N ARG A 181 -14.70 -14.79 -28.32
CA ARG A 181 -13.48 -15.24 -27.62
C ARG A 181 -12.17 -15.04 -28.40
N ALA A 182 -11.88 -13.80 -28.83
CA ALA A 182 -10.55 -13.45 -29.36
C ALA A 182 -9.43 -13.94 -28.40
N GLN A 183 -8.48 -14.71 -28.91
CA GLN A 183 -7.31 -15.12 -28.14
C GLN A 183 -6.18 -14.10 -28.34
N LEU A 184 -5.90 -13.32 -27.31
CA LEU A 184 -4.76 -12.39 -27.28
C LEU A 184 -3.56 -13.13 -26.66
N ILE A 185 -2.53 -13.42 -27.45
CA ILE A 185 -1.38 -14.28 -27.06
C ILE A 185 -0.18 -13.44 -26.58
N GLY A 186 -0.28 -12.11 -26.60
CA GLY A 186 0.75 -11.17 -26.13
C GLY A 186 0.21 -10.12 -25.15
N PRO A 187 1.08 -9.21 -24.67
CA PRO A 187 0.66 -8.09 -23.82
C PRO A 187 -0.40 -7.23 -24.50
N VAL A 188 -1.45 -6.88 -23.76
CA VAL A 188 -2.53 -6.02 -24.24
C VAL A 188 -2.37 -4.66 -23.58
N SER A 189 -2.10 -3.62 -24.36
CA SER A 189 -2.10 -2.22 -23.91
C SER A 189 -3.18 -1.42 -24.64
N VAL A 190 -3.89 -0.56 -23.89
CA VAL A 190 -4.87 0.38 -24.46
C VAL A 190 -4.35 1.79 -24.22
N THR A 191 -3.95 2.48 -25.28
CA THR A 191 -3.41 3.84 -25.22
C THR A 191 -4.19 4.74 -26.17
N SER A 192 -4.81 5.79 -25.64
CA SER A 192 -5.50 6.84 -26.40
C SER A 192 -5.49 8.15 -25.60
N THR A 193 -5.93 9.25 -26.21
CA THR A 193 -6.26 10.48 -25.49
C THR A 193 -7.35 10.19 -24.46
N SER A 194 -7.13 10.56 -23.19
CA SER A 194 -8.13 10.33 -22.14
C SER A 194 -9.35 11.21 -22.37
N THR A 195 -10.47 10.57 -22.68
CA THR A 195 -11.83 11.16 -22.68
C THR A 195 -12.73 10.27 -21.83
N ASP A 196 -14.00 10.62 -21.67
CA ASP A 196 -14.97 9.77 -20.97
C ASP A 196 -15.23 8.43 -21.69
N GLN A 197 -14.82 8.29 -22.95
CA GLN A 197 -15.07 7.10 -23.79
C GLN A 197 -13.78 6.39 -24.25
N ASP A 198 -12.63 7.06 -24.16
CA ASP A 198 -11.37 6.60 -24.72
C ASP A 198 -10.38 6.14 -23.64
N ALA A 199 -9.35 5.40 -24.06
CA ALA A 199 -8.30 4.86 -23.17
C ALA A 199 -8.82 3.89 -22.08
N GLN A 200 -9.85 3.10 -22.39
CA GLN A 200 -10.48 2.16 -21.46
C GLN A 200 -10.59 0.72 -22.02
N LEU A 201 -10.51 -0.27 -21.13
CA LEU A 201 -10.92 -1.65 -21.42
C LEU A 201 -12.36 -1.87 -20.95
N ALA A 202 -13.33 -1.78 -21.86
CA ALA A 202 -14.74 -2.00 -21.53
C ALA A 202 -15.07 -3.50 -21.51
N VAL A 203 -15.48 -4.03 -20.35
CA VAL A 203 -15.95 -5.41 -20.18
C VAL A 203 -17.43 -5.38 -19.83
N ALA A 204 -18.30 -5.76 -20.78
CA ALA A 204 -19.75 -5.66 -20.64
C ALA A 204 -20.46 -6.99 -20.94
N ALA A 205 -21.59 -7.24 -20.28
CA ALA A 205 -22.50 -8.31 -20.66
C ALA A 205 -23.40 -7.85 -21.81
N THR A 206 -23.94 -8.80 -22.59
CA THR A 206 -24.87 -8.49 -23.68
C THR A 206 -26.13 -7.80 -23.16
N SER A 207 -26.53 -6.70 -23.81
CA SER A 207 -27.78 -5.99 -23.54
C SER A 207 -29.01 -6.91 -23.74
N GLY A 208 -30.08 -6.67 -22.98
CA GLY A 208 -31.36 -7.40 -23.11
C GLY A 208 -31.54 -8.64 -22.22
N ALA A 209 -30.67 -8.88 -21.24
CA ALA A 209 -30.80 -10.00 -20.30
C ALA A 209 -30.58 -9.57 -18.84
N LEU A 210 -31.49 -9.96 -17.94
CA LEU A 210 -31.36 -9.76 -16.49
C LEU A 210 -30.32 -10.74 -15.90
N ASN A 211 -29.68 -10.36 -14.78
CA ASN A 211 -28.71 -11.17 -14.04
C ASN A 211 -27.43 -11.59 -14.78
N ARG A 212 -27.04 -10.88 -15.85
CA ARG A 212 -25.78 -11.13 -16.55
C ARG A 212 -24.72 -10.11 -16.12
N GLY A 213 -23.84 -10.54 -15.21
CA GLY A 213 -22.65 -9.76 -14.84
C GLY A 213 -21.53 -9.89 -15.88
N ALA A 214 -20.78 -8.81 -16.08
CA ALA A 214 -19.55 -8.81 -16.87
C ALA A 214 -18.38 -9.35 -16.02
N LYS A 215 -17.43 -10.07 -16.63
CA LYS A 215 -16.38 -10.79 -15.89
C LYS A 215 -15.00 -10.66 -16.54
N ILE A 216 -13.99 -10.42 -15.71
CA ILE A 216 -12.58 -10.67 -16.03
C ILE A 216 -12.19 -11.96 -15.30
N ARG A 217 -11.60 -12.92 -16.00
CA ARG A 217 -11.20 -14.23 -15.46
C ARG A 217 -9.69 -14.36 -15.41
N PHE A 218 -9.18 -14.80 -14.27
CA PHE A 218 -7.76 -15.04 -14.06
C PHE A 218 -7.51 -16.55 -14.01
N HIS A 219 -6.64 -17.02 -14.90
CA HIS A 219 -6.19 -18.41 -14.95
C HIS A 219 -4.74 -18.51 -14.48
N GLY A 220 -4.35 -19.65 -13.93
CA GLY A 220 -2.95 -19.94 -13.62
C GLY A 220 -2.70 -21.43 -13.59
N THR A 221 -1.43 -21.79 -13.54
CA THR A 221 -0.95 -23.18 -13.45
C THR A 221 -0.56 -23.53 -12.02
N PHE A 222 -0.40 -24.82 -11.77
CA PHE A 222 -0.04 -25.32 -10.45
C PHE A 222 1.48 -25.25 -10.20
N ALA A 223 1.86 -25.23 -8.92
CA ALA A 223 3.26 -25.33 -8.51
C ALA A 223 3.86 -26.70 -8.87
N ALA A 224 5.20 -26.76 -8.93
CA ALA A 224 5.94 -27.99 -9.26
C ALA A 224 5.57 -29.16 -8.32
N GLY A 225 5.40 -30.36 -8.89
CA GLY A 225 5.03 -31.59 -8.15
C GLY A 225 3.59 -32.07 -8.37
N THR A 226 2.80 -31.39 -9.19
CA THR A 226 1.46 -31.84 -9.63
C THR A 226 1.50 -32.33 -11.08
N ALA A 227 0.73 -33.38 -11.41
CA ALA A 227 0.69 -33.95 -12.76
C ALA A 227 -0.13 -33.10 -13.75
N ASP A 228 -0.99 -32.21 -13.25
CA ASP A 228 -1.80 -31.29 -14.07
C ASP A 228 -1.01 -30.04 -14.41
N THR A 229 -0.68 -29.86 -15.69
CA THR A 229 0.04 -28.69 -16.21
C THR A 229 -0.88 -27.67 -16.87
N ASN A 230 -2.19 -27.92 -16.90
CA ASN A 230 -3.15 -27.05 -17.58
C ASN A 230 -3.41 -25.76 -16.78
N ALA A 231 -3.72 -24.67 -17.49
CA ALA A 231 -4.20 -23.44 -16.87
C ALA A 231 -5.64 -23.62 -16.34
N ARG A 232 -5.85 -23.41 -15.04
CA ARG A 232 -7.16 -23.51 -14.39
C ARG A 232 -7.67 -22.14 -14.00
N LEU A 233 -9.00 -21.94 -14.04
CA LEU A 233 -9.65 -20.72 -13.53
C LEU A 233 -9.33 -20.58 -12.04
N ILE A 234 -8.75 -19.47 -11.59
CA ILE A 234 -8.37 -19.21 -10.18
C ILE A 234 -9.31 -18.21 -9.53
N ALA A 235 -9.58 -17.10 -10.23
CA ALA A 235 -10.30 -15.96 -9.69
C ALA A 235 -11.10 -15.25 -10.78
N SER A 236 -12.04 -14.40 -10.37
CA SER A 236 -12.80 -13.55 -11.27
C SER A 236 -13.16 -12.23 -10.62
N ILE A 237 -13.03 -11.14 -11.38
CA ILE A 237 -13.64 -9.86 -11.03
C ILE A 237 -14.98 -9.79 -11.76
N ARG A 238 -16.05 -9.46 -11.04
CA ARG A 238 -17.43 -9.47 -11.57
C ARG A 238 -18.12 -8.15 -11.27
N ALA A 239 -18.68 -7.49 -12.28
CA ALA A 239 -19.48 -6.29 -12.11
C ALA A 239 -20.96 -6.58 -12.41
N GLY A 240 -21.88 -5.95 -11.66
CA GLY A 240 -23.32 -6.10 -11.88
C GLY A 240 -24.16 -5.27 -10.92
N TYR A 241 -25.45 -5.62 -10.86
CA TYR A 241 -26.44 -4.99 -9.99
C TYR A 241 -27.04 -6.05 -9.07
N ASP A 242 -27.18 -5.75 -7.77
CA ASP A 242 -27.89 -6.63 -6.84
C ASP A 242 -29.42 -6.43 -6.95
N GLY A 243 -30.20 -7.37 -6.41
CA GLY A 243 -31.66 -7.38 -6.60
C GLY A 243 -32.37 -6.18 -5.96
N GLY A 244 -32.91 -5.29 -6.79
CA GLY A 244 -33.78 -4.14 -6.48
C GLY A 244 -34.38 -3.57 -7.77
N THR A 245 -35.36 -2.66 -7.71
CA THR A 245 -36.11 -2.14 -8.89
C THR A 245 -35.22 -1.52 -9.97
N TRP A 246 -34.07 -0.95 -9.57
CA TRP A 246 -32.99 -0.49 -10.47
C TRP A 246 -31.66 -1.23 -10.22
N GLY A 247 -31.66 -2.09 -9.19
CA GLY A 247 -30.50 -2.78 -8.60
C GLY A 247 -29.41 -1.86 -8.04
N ARG A 248 -28.63 -2.31 -7.05
CA ARG A 248 -27.47 -1.54 -6.55
C ARG A 248 -26.19 -2.05 -7.21
N GLU A 249 -25.36 -1.13 -7.68
CA GLU A 249 -24.10 -1.46 -8.33
C GLU A 249 -23.18 -2.22 -7.37
N TYR A 250 -22.48 -3.22 -7.91
CA TYR A 250 -21.39 -3.88 -7.21
C TYR A 250 -20.24 -4.24 -8.15
N LEU A 251 -19.05 -4.29 -7.54
CA LEU A 251 -17.85 -4.91 -8.09
C LEU A 251 -17.36 -5.97 -7.09
N ASP A 252 -17.40 -7.23 -7.49
CA ASP A 252 -17.00 -8.36 -6.67
C ASP A 252 -15.68 -8.96 -7.09
N PHE A 253 -14.89 -9.38 -6.11
CA PHE A 253 -13.71 -10.20 -6.25
C PHE A 253 -14.04 -11.62 -5.78
N TRP A 254 -13.95 -12.58 -6.70
CA TRP A 254 -14.25 -13.99 -6.45
C TRP A 254 -12.97 -14.82 -6.57
N ILE A 255 -12.78 -15.75 -5.66
CA ILE A 255 -11.67 -16.72 -5.67
C ILE A 255 -12.22 -18.13 -5.48
N ASN A 256 -11.56 -19.13 -6.03
CA ASN A 256 -11.96 -20.51 -5.77
C ASN A 256 -11.84 -20.86 -4.28
N ARG A 257 -12.86 -21.53 -3.75
CA ARG A 257 -12.86 -22.06 -2.36
C ARG A 257 -12.47 -23.54 -2.27
N ALA A 258 -12.29 -24.18 -3.42
CA ALA A 258 -11.87 -25.57 -3.58
C ALA A 258 -11.01 -25.65 -4.86
N PRO A 259 -10.13 -26.66 -5.01
CA PRO A 259 -9.41 -26.88 -6.27
C PRO A 259 -10.43 -26.96 -7.43
N ASN A 260 -10.38 -26.01 -8.36
CA ASN A 260 -11.36 -25.88 -9.44
C ASN A 260 -10.87 -26.64 -10.67
N ASP A 261 -11.60 -27.67 -11.08
CA ASP A 261 -11.23 -28.57 -12.18
C ASP A 261 -11.99 -28.27 -13.50
N SER A 262 -13.08 -27.51 -13.45
CA SER A 262 -14.08 -27.51 -14.53
C SER A 262 -14.36 -26.14 -15.17
N ASN A 263 -13.48 -25.15 -14.98
CA ASN A 263 -13.65 -23.77 -15.50
C ASN A 263 -15.03 -23.16 -15.16
N SER A 264 -15.56 -23.58 -14.00
CA SER A 264 -16.91 -23.23 -13.54
C SER A 264 -16.86 -22.21 -12.40
N ASP A 265 -17.88 -21.36 -12.37
CA ASP A 265 -18.09 -20.38 -11.30
C ASP A 265 -18.65 -21.02 -10.02
N THR A 266 -19.15 -22.26 -10.07
CA THR A 266 -19.81 -22.96 -8.96
C THR A 266 -18.91 -23.12 -7.73
N ASN A 267 -17.60 -23.25 -7.95
CA ASN A 267 -16.60 -23.44 -6.89
C ASN A 267 -15.96 -22.12 -6.42
N GLN A 268 -16.41 -20.97 -6.93
CA GLN A 268 -15.93 -19.67 -6.48
C GLN A 268 -16.71 -19.17 -5.26
N VAL A 269 -16.02 -18.49 -4.35
CA VAL A 269 -16.58 -17.74 -3.23
C VAL A 269 -16.20 -16.27 -3.36
N ARG A 270 -17.08 -15.38 -2.91
CA ARG A 270 -16.78 -13.96 -2.87
C ARG A 270 -15.77 -13.67 -1.76
N ALA A 271 -14.64 -13.09 -2.13
CA ALA A 271 -13.60 -12.61 -1.23
C ALA A 271 -13.85 -11.15 -0.81
N MET A 272 -14.41 -10.33 -1.70
CA MET A 272 -14.67 -8.91 -1.45
C MET A 272 -15.76 -8.38 -2.40
N ARG A 273 -16.53 -7.38 -1.94
CA ARG A 273 -17.48 -6.57 -2.71
C ARG A 273 -17.25 -5.11 -2.42
N ILE A 274 -17.17 -4.30 -3.46
CA ILE A 274 -17.41 -2.85 -3.41
C ILE A 274 -18.83 -2.63 -3.92
N THR A 275 -19.68 -1.90 -3.19
CA THR A 275 -21.09 -1.70 -3.58
C THR A 275 -21.52 -0.24 -3.50
N TYR A 276 -22.75 0.04 -3.92
CA TYR A 276 -23.36 1.36 -3.99
C TYR A 276 -23.07 2.22 -2.74
N GLY A 277 -22.64 3.46 -2.97
CA GLY A 277 -22.24 4.40 -1.91
C GLY A 277 -20.81 4.20 -1.38
N GLY A 278 -19.99 3.35 -2.02
CA GLY A 278 -18.59 3.14 -1.64
C GLY A 278 -18.39 2.17 -0.47
N ARG A 279 -19.41 1.39 -0.10
CA ARG A 279 -19.31 0.40 0.99
C ARG A 279 -18.45 -0.79 0.58
N LEU A 280 -17.68 -1.32 1.53
CA LEU A 280 -16.79 -2.46 1.37
C LEU A 280 -17.28 -3.65 2.21
N VAL A 281 -17.57 -4.77 1.56
CA VAL A 281 -17.90 -6.04 2.23
C VAL A 281 -16.80 -7.05 1.94
N VAL A 282 -16.04 -7.43 2.95
CA VAL A 282 -14.99 -8.46 2.88
C VAL A 282 -15.59 -9.81 3.26
N GLY A 283 -15.38 -10.82 2.41
CA GLY A 283 -15.91 -12.17 2.54
C GLY A 283 -17.35 -12.36 2.02
N ASN A 284 -17.85 -13.58 2.18
CA ASN A 284 -19.13 -14.00 1.57
C ASN A 284 -20.34 -13.72 2.48
N ARG A 285 -20.69 -12.44 2.66
CA ARG A 285 -21.86 -11.99 3.43
C ARG A 285 -22.67 -10.96 2.66
N ASN A 286 -24.00 -10.96 2.82
CA ASN A 286 -24.87 -9.94 2.23
C ASN A 286 -24.61 -8.56 2.84
N ASP A 287 -24.56 -7.54 1.99
CA ASP A 287 -24.51 -6.13 2.41
C ASP A 287 -25.76 -5.77 3.21
N ASN A 288 -25.59 -5.16 4.39
CA ASN A 288 -26.73 -4.72 5.21
C ASN A 288 -27.29 -3.34 4.79
N GLY A 289 -26.64 -2.66 3.85
CA GLY A 289 -27.06 -1.34 3.36
C GLY A 289 -26.72 -0.17 4.30
N ASN A 290 -26.02 -0.42 5.40
CA ASN A 290 -25.73 0.58 6.45
C ASN A 290 -24.23 0.78 6.67
N ASP A 291 -23.44 -0.29 6.83
CA ASP A 291 -22.07 -0.16 7.33
C ASP A 291 -21.05 0.09 6.20
N ALA A 292 -20.16 1.06 6.38
CA ALA A 292 -19.13 1.38 5.39
C ALA A 292 -18.12 0.23 5.16
N LEU A 293 -17.80 -0.53 6.20
CA LEU A 293 -16.95 -1.72 6.15
C LEU A 293 -17.63 -2.87 6.89
N GLN A 294 -17.85 -3.98 6.19
CA GLN A 294 -18.33 -5.23 6.76
C GLN A 294 -17.31 -6.32 6.53
N VAL A 295 -16.95 -7.05 7.59
CA VAL A 295 -16.05 -8.20 7.48
C VAL A 295 -16.81 -9.46 7.88
N ALA A 296 -16.94 -10.39 6.94
CA ALA A 296 -17.50 -11.72 7.18
C ALA A 296 -16.42 -12.62 7.79
N GLY A 297 -16.38 -12.66 9.13
CA GLY A 297 -15.42 -13.49 9.88
C GLY A 297 -14.60 -12.68 10.89
N ASN A 298 -13.49 -13.27 11.34
CA ASN A 298 -12.59 -12.66 12.33
C ASN A 298 -11.66 -11.63 11.65
N GLY A 299 -11.47 -10.45 12.27
CA GLY A 299 -10.48 -9.46 11.86
C GLY A 299 -9.31 -9.39 12.84
N ALA A 300 -8.09 -9.18 12.35
CA ALA A 300 -6.89 -8.94 13.16
C ALA A 300 -6.28 -7.58 12.78
N PHE A 301 -6.00 -6.74 13.78
CA PHE A 301 -5.47 -5.39 13.61
C PHE A 301 -4.16 -5.26 14.40
N SER A 302 -3.08 -4.83 13.75
CA SER A 302 -1.75 -4.67 14.37
C SER A 302 -1.54 -3.33 15.07
N GLY A 303 -2.48 -2.39 14.89
CA GLY A 303 -2.51 -1.08 15.56
C GLY A 303 -3.73 -0.92 16.47
N SER A 304 -3.87 0.25 17.09
CA SER A 304 -5.06 0.58 17.89
C SER A 304 -6.31 0.70 17.02
N VAL A 305 -7.45 0.27 17.56
CA VAL A 305 -8.78 0.48 16.96
C VAL A 305 -9.47 1.58 17.76
N GLY A 306 -9.72 2.73 17.12
CA GLY A 306 -10.46 3.85 17.73
C GLY A 306 -11.82 4.03 17.06
N SER A 307 -12.90 4.12 17.85
CA SER A 307 -14.23 4.50 17.38
C SER A 307 -14.57 5.91 17.87
N SER A 308 -15.06 6.78 16.99
CA SER A 308 -15.58 8.11 17.33
C SER A 308 -17.09 8.13 17.62
N GLY A 309 -17.77 6.99 17.44
CA GLY A 309 -19.21 6.80 17.70
C GLY A 309 -19.46 5.72 18.75
N LEU A 310 -20.67 5.72 19.33
CA LEU A 310 -21.10 4.74 20.32
C LEU A 310 -21.46 3.40 19.65
N ASP A 311 -20.94 2.29 20.19
CA ASP A 311 -21.26 0.94 19.72
C ASP A 311 -22.74 0.62 19.94
N THR A 312 -23.50 0.43 18.86
CA THR A 312 -24.94 0.11 18.92
C THR A 312 -25.12 -1.37 19.23
N GLY A 313 -25.56 -1.71 20.46
CA GLY A 313 -25.91 -3.08 20.85
C GLY A 313 -24.94 -3.78 21.82
N GLY A 314 -23.90 -3.09 22.28
CA GLY A 314 -22.96 -3.59 23.29
C GLY A 314 -21.79 -4.38 22.70
N ALA A 315 -20.58 -3.97 23.07
CA ALA A 315 -19.34 -4.64 22.66
C ALA A 315 -18.90 -5.67 23.70
N ASN A 316 -18.30 -6.77 23.23
CA ASN A 316 -17.50 -7.64 24.09
C ASN A 316 -16.02 -7.32 23.84
N PHE A 317 -15.37 -6.62 24.77
CA PHE A 317 -13.94 -6.36 24.70
C PHE A 317 -13.19 -7.36 25.56
N ARG A 318 -12.09 -7.92 25.03
CA ARG A 318 -11.20 -8.82 25.76
C ARG A 318 -9.78 -8.25 25.76
N LEU A 319 -9.19 -8.15 26.95
CA LEU A 319 -7.82 -7.73 27.18
C LEU A 319 -6.98 -9.00 27.46
N LEU A 320 -6.08 -9.37 26.56
CA LEU A 320 -5.30 -10.61 26.61
C LEU A 320 -3.97 -10.42 27.37
N ASN A 321 -3.74 -11.17 28.44
CA ASN A 321 -2.44 -11.21 29.13
C ASN A 321 -2.28 -12.44 30.07
N SER A 322 -2.25 -13.65 29.51
CA SER A 322 -2.23 -14.95 30.23
C SER A 322 -3.50 -15.30 31.04
N ARG A 323 -4.09 -14.32 31.72
CA ARG A 323 -5.46 -14.33 32.25
C ARG A 323 -6.16 -13.11 31.67
N ASP A 324 -7.24 -13.33 30.95
CA ASP A 324 -7.87 -12.28 30.19
C ASP A 324 -8.88 -11.53 31.05
N VAL A 325 -9.03 -10.23 30.82
CA VAL A 325 -10.16 -9.44 31.33
C VAL A 325 -11.19 -9.32 30.22
N LEU A 326 -12.43 -9.75 30.48
CA LEU A 326 -13.53 -9.70 29.54
C LEU A 326 -14.56 -8.69 30.02
N LEU A 327 -14.89 -7.70 29.19
CA LEU A 327 -16.04 -6.83 29.38
C LEU A 327 -17.21 -7.47 28.63
N ARG A 328 -18.20 -8.00 29.37
CA ARG A 328 -19.31 -8.78 28.80
C ARG A 328 -20.65 -8.18 29.17
N ASN A 329 -21.50 -7.94 28.18
CA ASN A 329 -22.92 -7.67 28.39
C ASN A 329 -23.75 -8.86 27.86
N ASP A 330 -24.57 -9.48 28.71
CA ASP A 330 -25.43 -10.61 28.31
C ASP A 330 -26.90 -10.22 28.09
N GLY A 331 -27.22 -8.92 28.14
CA GLY A 331 -28.56 -8.37 28.00
C GLY A 331 -29.29 -8.16 29.32
N SER A 332 -28.85 -8.79 30.42
CA SER A 332 -29.39 -8.58 31.78
C SER A 332 -28.38 -7.93 32.72
N ASN A 333 -27.10 -8.27 32.58
CA ASN A 333 -26.02 -7.69 33.35
C ASN A 333 -24.79 -7.42 32.47
N PHE A 334 -24.05 -6.38 32.84
CA PHE A 334 -22.70 -6.10 32.40
C PHE A 334 -21.71 -6.64 33.44
N TYR A 335 -20.66 -7.32 32.98
CA TYR A 335 -19.67 -7.94 33.82
C TYR A 335 -18.25 -7.52 33.42
N VAL A 336 -17.39 -7.41 34.41
CA VAL A 336 -15.94 -7.55 34.24
C VAL A 336 -15.57 -8.95 34.71
N LEU A 337 -15.26 -9.84 33.76
CA LEU A 337 -14.95 -11.24 34.02
C LEU A 337 -13.46 -11.52 33.82
N LEU A 338 -13.02 -12.64 34.38
CA LEU A 338 -11.65 -13.15 34.26
C LEU A 338 -11.66 -14.54 33.64
N SER A 339 -10.58 -14.91 32.95
CA SER A 339 -10.36 -16.29 32.49
C SER A 339 -9.20 -16.98 33.24
N ASP A 340 -9.19 -18.31 33.20
CA ASP A 340 -8.07 -19.11 33.75
C ASP A 340 -6.91 -19.28 32.78
N THR A 341 -7.16 -19.12 31.49
CA THR A 341 -6.19 -19.19 30.39
C THR A 341 -6.40 -18.02 29.44
N SER A 342 -5.43 -17.73 28.56
CA SER A 342 -5.56 -16.68 27.55
C SER A 342 -5.92 -17.24 26.18
N GLY A 343 -6.72 -16.50 25.42
CA GLY A 343 -7.03 -16.81 24.03
C GLY A 343 -8.48 -16.55 23.66
N ALA A 344 -8.77 -16.54 22.35
CA ALA A 344 -10.10 -16.24 21.83
C ALA A 344 -11.19 -17.19 22.35
N ASP A 345 -10.84 -18.47 22.55
CA ASP A 345 -11.76 -19.51 23.03
C ASP A 345 -11.81 -19.66 24.55
N ALA A 346 -10.88 -19.02 25.28
CA ALA A 346 -10.78 -19.15 26.72
C ALA A 346 -12.06 -18.64 27.40
N LYS A 347 -12.72 -19.51 28.17
CA LYS A 347 -13.96 -19.17 28.86
C LYS A 347 -13.68 -18.33 30.10
N TRP A 348 -14.64 -17.50 30.48
CA TRP A 348 -14.58 -16.86 31.79
C TRP A 348 -14.70 -17.92 32.88
N ASN A 349 -14.03 -17.69 34.00
CA ASN A 349 -14.14 -18.53 35.19
C ASN A 349 -15.34 -18.09 36.05
N ASN A 350 -15.43 -18.63 37.26
CA ASN A 350 -16.56 -18.37 38.13
C ASN A 350 -16.48 -17.04 38.88
N PHE A 351 -15.35 -16.33 38.87
CA PHE A 351 -15.24 -15.05 39.59
C PHE A 351 -16.14 -13.98 38.99
N ARG A 352 -16.72 -13.14 39.86
CA ARG A 352 -17.55 -11.98 39.46
C ARG A 352 -17.04 -10.69 40.10
N PRO A 353 -15.84 -10.21 39.76
CA PRO A 353 -15.25 -9.02 40.37
C PRO A 353 -16.15 -7.78 40.30
N LEU A 354 -16.83 -7.57 39.17
CA LEU A 354 -17.77 -6.46 38.99
C LEU A 354 -18.94 -6.91 38.12
N THR A 355 -20.15 -6.68 38.61
CA THR A 355 -21.41 -6.90 37.90
C THR A 355 -22.26 -5.63 37.99
N VAL A 356 -22.86 -5.20 36.89
CA VAL A 356 -23.86 -4.12 36.85
C VAL A 356 -25.12 -4.69 36.22
N ASN A 357 -26.23 -4.68 36.94
CA ASN A 357 -27.52 -5.01 36.34
C ASN A 357 -27.93 -3.91 35.35
N VAL A 358 -28.10 -4.24 34.07
CA VAL A 358 -28.33 -3.20 33.04
C VAL A 358 -29.75 -2.63 33.06
N VAL A 359 -30.68 -3.29 33.77
CA VAL A 359 -32.05 -2.81 33.94
C VAL A 359 -32.18 -1.88 35.13
N THR A 360 -31.54 -2.21 36.26
CA THR A 360 -31.67 -1.44 37.53
C THR A 360 -30.50 -0.49 37.80
N GLY A 361 -29.37 -0.66 37.12
CA GLY A 361 -28.12 0.07 37.37
C GLY A 361 -27.40 -0.33 38.66
N ALA A 362 -27.86 -1.38 39.35
CA ALA A 362 -27.26 -1.85 40.59
C ALA A 362 -25.86 -2.43 40.33
N LEU A 363 -24.86 -1.95 41.06
CA LEU A 363 -23.48 -2.45 41.05
C LEU A 363 -23.29 -3.49 42.17
N MET A 364 -22.84 -4.69 41.80
CA MET A 364 -22.34 -5.71 42.71
C MET A 364 -20.82 -5.82 42.54
N LEU A 365 -20.09 -5.66 43.64
CA LEU A 365 -18.64 -5.84 43.69
C LEU A 365 -18.35 -7.19 44.34
N ASP A 366 -17.62 -8.03 43.60
CA ASP A 366 -17.36 -9.42 43.95
C ASP A 366 -18.65 -10.17 44.33
N ASP A 367 -19.50 -10.37 43.32
CA ASP A 367 -20.76 -11.12 43.46
C ASP A 367 -20.53 -12.61 43.85
N THR A 368 -19.26 -13.03 43.90
CA THR A 368 -18.81 -14.34 44.36
C THR A 368 -18.41 -14.42 45.83
N GLY A 369 -18.27 -13.30 46.53
CA GLY A 369 -18.06 -13.26 47.98
C GLY A 369 -16.64 -13.58 48.49
N VAL A 370 -15.60 -13.38 47.67
CA VAL A 370 -14.18 -13.45 48.03
C VAL A 370 -13.69 -12.23 48.86
N GLY A 371 -14.23 -11.03 48.65
CA GLY A 371 -13.93 -9.78 49.34
C GLY A 371 -13.72 -8.57 48.42
N THR A 372 -14.04 -7.36 48.92
CA THR A 372 -13.77 -6.07 48.26
C THR A 372 -12.95 -5.17 49.18
N PHE A 373 -11.86 -4.57 48.67
CA PHE A 373 -11.01 -3.62 49.40
C PHE A 373 -11.19 -2.20 48.86
N VAL A 374 -11.40 -1.21 49.73
CA VAL A 374 -11.48 0.21 49.39
C VAL A 374 -10.36 0.95 50.12
N GLY A 375 -9.38 1.47 49.39
CA GLY A 375 -8.17 2.09 49.97
C GLY A 375 -8.38 3.49 50.58
N GLY A 376 -9.56 4.09 50.40
CA GLY A 376 -9.92 5.40 50.93
C GLY A 376 -11.29 5.39 51.63
N PRO A 377 -11.77 6.55 52.13
CA PRO A 377 -13.07 6.65 52.79
C PRO A 377 -14.23 6.22 51.88
N LEU A 378 -15.13 5.37 52.38
CA LEU A 378 -16.39 5.00 51.70
C LEU A 378 -17.55 5.87 52.19
N SER A 379 -18.07 6.76 51.34
CA SER A 379 -19.26 7.58 51.64
C SER A 379 -20.53 6.91 51.12
N VAL A 380 -21.49 6.61 51.99
CA VAL A 380 -22.76 5.96 51.64
C VAL A 380 -23.92 6.95 51.84
N LYS A 381 -24.69 7.22 50.77
CA LYS A 381 -25.83 8.16 50.82
C LYS A 381 -27.05 7.57 51.54
N GLY A 382 -27.23 6.25 51.45
CA GLY A 382 -28.27 5.50 52.15
C GLY A 382 -27.76 4.79 53.39
N LEU A 383 -28.38 3.66 53.74
CA LEU A 383 -27.93 2.79 54.82
C LEU A 383 -26.85 1.81 54.32
N LEU A 384 -25.81 1.58 55.13
CA LEU A 384 -24.87 0.48 54.93
C LEU A 384 -25.41 -0.77 55.62
N ASN A 385 -25.93 -1.72 54.85
CA ASN A 385 -26.38 -3.01 55.36
C ASN A 385 -25.18 -3.97 55.46
N ILE A 386 -24.80 -4.34 56.69
CA ILE A 386 -23.69 -5.27 56.96
C ILE A 386 -24.27 -6.59 57.45
N GLY A 387 -24.16 -7.64 56.64
CA GLY A 387 -24.70 -8.95 56.96
C GLY A 387 -23.99 -10.07 56.20
N THR A 388 -24.15 -11.28 56.71
CA THR A 388 -23.73 -12.52 56.04
C THR A 388 -24.96 -13.39 55.84
N ALA A 389 -24.95 -14.26 54.82
CA ALA A 389 -26.05 -15.22 54.62
C ALA A 389 -26.19 -16.22 55.79
N SER A 390 -25.20 -16.31 56.69
CA SER A 390 -25.07 -17.34 57.73
C SER A 390 -25.19 -16.85 59.18
N GLY A 391 -25.58 -15.59 59.44
CA GLY A 391 -26.27 -15.25 60.69
C GLY A 391 -25.66 -14.18 61.60
N GLU A 392 -24.47 -13.64 61.32
CA GLU A 392 -23.92 -12.49 62.09
C GLU A 392 -23.25 -11.48 61.17
N GLY A 393 -23.66 -10.21 61.26
CA GLY A 393 -22.97 -9.07 60.65
C GLY A 393 -21.89 -8.54 61.58
N ARG A 394 -20.71 -8.19 61.05
CA ARG A 394 -19.57 -7.68 61.84
C ARG A 394 -19.01 -6.40 61.23
N ALA A 395 -18.73 -5.40 62.06
CA ALA A 395 -18.08 -4.15 61.67
C ALA A 395 -16.92 -3.82 62.62
N VAL A 396 -15.70 -3.81 62.10
CA VAL A 396 -14.52 -3.31 62.83
C VAL A 396 -14.44 -1.81 62.63
N ILE A 397 -14.52 -1.03 63.71
CA ILE A 397 -14.41 0.43 63.67
C ILE A 397 -13.25 0.83 64.60
N GLY A 398 -12.14 1.27 64.01
CA GLY A 398 -10.90 1.63 64.72
C GLY A 398 -9.88 0.49 64.82
N PRO A 399 -8.68 0.74 65.38
CA PRO A 399 -7.55 -0.21 65.37
C PRO A 399 -7.66 -1.33 66.43
N ASN A 400 -8.72 -1.34 67.25
CA ASN A 400 -8.74 -2.07 68.52
C ASN A 400 -9.00 -3.59 68.41
N GLY A 401 -8.96 -4.20 67.22
CA GLY A 401 -9.13 -5.66 67.03
C GLY A 401 -10.50 -6.23 67.44
N GLY A 402 -11.40 -5.42 68.01
CA GLY A 402 -12.79 -5.76 68.30
C GLY A 402 -13.73 -5.34 67.18
N TYR A 403 -14.94 -5.89 67.20
CA TYR A 403 -15.97 -5.60 66.19
C TYR A 403 -17.33 -5.39 66.84
N PHE A 404 -18.12 -4.49 66.25
CA PHE A 404 -19.55 -4.46 66.44
C PHE A 404 -20.18 -5.64 65.73
N PHE A 405 -21.14 -6.29 66.37
CA PHE A 405 -21.84 -7.44 65.82
C PHE A 405 -23.35 -7.32 65.97
N GLY A 406 -24.08 -8.03 65.11
CA GLY A 406 -25.51 -8.21 65.21
C GLY A 406 -25.93 -9.54 64.61
N ASN A 407 -26.71 -10.31 65.36
CA ASN A 407 -27.30 -11.59 64.95
C ASN A 407 -28.79 -11.63 65.35
N ALA A 408 -29.47 -12.77 65.19
CA ALA A 408 -30.90 -12.88 65.48
C ALA A 408 -31.25 -12.72 66.98
N SER A 409 -30.28 -12.89 67.89
CA SER A 409 -30.52 -12.91 69.34
C SER A 409 -30.08 -11.62 70.05
N GLU A 410 -29.04 -10.96 69.56
CA GLU A 410 -28.43 -9.79 70.21
C GLU A 410 -27.57 -8.96 69.24
N ALA A 411 -27.28 -7.71 69.63
CA ALA A 411 -26.34 -6.83 68.95
C ALA A 411 -25.50 -6.01 69.94
N GLY A 412 -24.22 -5.81 69.64
CA GLY A 412 -23.27 -5.23 70.58
C GLY A 412 -21.85 -5.06 70.04
N PHE A 413 -20.88 -4.94 70.94
CA PHE A 413 -19.45 -4.94 70.65
C PHE A 413 -18.78 -6.12 71.34
N TYR A 414 -17.87 -6.79 70.64
CA TYR A 414 -17.07 -7.90 71.16
C TYR A 414 -15.59 -7.69 70.83
N LEU A 415 -14.74 -7.87 71.85
CA LEU A 415 -13.28 -7.82 71.72
C LEU A 415 -12.69 -9.23 71.94
N PRO A 416 -12.26 -9.92 70.86
CA PRO A 416 -11.75 -11.29 70.96
C PRO A 416 -10.52 -11.44 71.86
N ALA A 417 -9.69 -10.40 71.98
CA ALA A 417 -8.42 -10.44 72.69
C ALA A 417 -8.56 -10.73 74.20
N ASN A 418 -9.68 -10.35 74.82
CA ASN A 418 -9.92 -10.54 76.25
C ASN A 418 -11.37 -10.94 76.58
N GLY A 419 -12.20 -11.20 75.56
CA GLY A 419 -13.61 -11.56 75.73
C GLY A 419 -14.49 -10.42 76.23
N ALA A 420 -13.99 -9.17 76.26
CA ALA A 420 -14.79 -8.03 76.68
C ALA A 420 -15.95 -7.80 75.70
N MET A 421 -17.16 -7.68 76.23
CA MET A 421 -18.38 -7.60 75.44
C MET A 421 -19.41 -6.70 76.14
N PHE A 422 -20.14 -5.93 75.35
CA PHE A 422 -21.46 -5.45 75.75
C PHE A 422 -22.44 -5.69 74.60
N ALA A 423 -23.63 -6.20 74.87
CA ALA A 423 -24.65 -6.41 73.86
C ALA A 423 -26.06 -6.27 74.42
N LEU A 424 -26.97 -5.73 73.61
CA LEU A 424 -28.40 -5.71 73.90
C LEU A 424 -28.98 -7.06 73.45
N ASN A 425 -29.42 -7.86 74.40
CA ASN A 425 -30.11 -9.11 74.08
C ASN A 425 -31.59 -8.83 73.80
N PHE A 426 -32.06 -9.19 72.61
CA PHE A 426 -33.39 -8.82 72.13
C PHE A 426 -34.51 -9.55 72.89
N THR A 427 -34.26 -10.79 73.30
CA THR A 427 -35.22 -11.58 74.09
C THR A 427 -35.31 -11.08 75.52
N ARG A 428 -34.15 -10.83 76.17
CA ARG A 428 -34.11 -10.34 77.56
C ARG A 428 -34.48 -8.86 77.68
N LYS A 429 -34.47 -8.12 76.56
CA LYS A 429 -34.66 -6.65 76.51
C LYS A 429 -33.71 -5.91 77.46
N ASN A 430 -32.50 -6.43 77.63
CA ASN A 430 -31.51 -5.89 78.55
C ASN A 430 -30.10 -5.89 77.94
N LEU A 431 -29.30 -4.91 78.35
CA LEU A 431 -27.87 -4.87 78.06
C LEU A 431 -27.18 -5.89 78.97
N HIS A 432 -26.30 -6.72 78.41
CA HIS A 432 -25.39 -7.54 79.19
C HIS A 432 -23.94 -7.19 78.88
N VAL A 433 -23.10 -7.17 79.91
CA VAL A 433 -21.66 -6.95 79.81
C VAL A 433 -20.96 -8.25 80.21
N ASN A 434 -20.11 -8.80 79.36
CA ASN A 434 -19.42 -10.09 79.56
C ASN A 434 -20.39 -11.23 79.95
N GLY A 435 -21.58 -11.24 79.34
CA GLY A 435 -22.62 -12.26 79.58
C GLY A 435 -23.41 -12.07 80.88
N LYS A 436 -23.24 -10.94 81.59
CA LYS A 436 -24.00 -10.59 82.80
C LYS A 436 -24.96 -9.46 82.53
N ASP A 437 -26.21 -9.63 82.89
CA ASP A 437 -27.24 -8.59 82.76
C ASP A 437 -26.86 -7.35 83.58
N VAL A 438 -27.04 -6.17 82.99
CA VAL A 438 -26.89 -4.89 83.68
C VAL A 438 -28.13 -4.65 84.54
N TRP A 439 -27.92 -4.24 85.79
CA TRP A 439 -29.02 -3.92 86.71
C TRP A 439 -29.55 -2.50 86.45
N HIS A 440 -30.89 -2.37 86.44
CA HIS A 440 -31.60 -1.10 86.30
C HIS A 440 -32.84 -1.09 87.20
N ALA A 441 -33.43 0.09 87.44
CA ALA A 441 -34.57 0.26 88.35
C ALA A 441 -35.75 -0.70 88.05
N GLY A 442 -35.96 -1.05 86.78
CA GLY A 442 -36.97 -2.03 86.36
C GLY A 442 -36.65 -3.52 86.53
N ASN A 443 -35.41 -3.94 86.88
CA ASN A 443 -35.04 -5.36 87.04
C ASN A 443 -34.36 -5.70 88.39
N LEU A 444 -34.21 -4.71 89.29
CA LEU A 444 -33.71 -4.90 90.64
C LEU A 444 -34.90 -5.18 91.60
N PRO A 445 -34.95 -6.31 92.32
CA PRO A 445 -36.02 -6.57 93.31
C PRO A 445 -35.97 -5.55 94.46
N ASN A 446 -37.12 -5.01 94.87
CA ASN A 446 -37.23 -4.06 95.99
C ASN A 446 -38.13 -4.62 97.12
N PRO A 447 -37.63 -4.76 98.37
CA PRO A 447 -36.22 -4.63 98.75
C PRO A 447 -35.37 -5.74 98.12
N ALA A 448 -34.05 -5.55 98.05
CA ALA A 448 -33.10 -6.51 97.48
C ALA A 448 -33.06 -7.80 98.34
N GLN A 449 -34.07 -8.65 98.17
CA GLN A 449 -34.17 -9.94 98.82
C GLN A 449 -33.70 -10.99 97.84
N THR A 450 -32.58 -11.63 98.15
CA THR A 450 -32.45 -13.09 98.20
C THR A 450 -31.05 -13.47 98.69
N THR A 451 -30.99 -14.06 99.89
CA THR A 451 -29.89 -14.90 100.44
C THR A 451 -28.46 -14.33 100.54
N GLY A 452 -28.25 -13.05 100.24
CA GLY A 452 -26.99 -12.34 100.45
C GLY A 452 -26.53 -11.59 99.20
N PHE A 453 -26.09 -10.34 99.39
CA PHE A 453 -25.50 -9.52 98.32
C PHE A 453 -24.06 -9.16 98.71
N THR A 454 -23.14 -9.25 97.77
CA THR A 454 -21.74 -8.83 97.96
C THR A 454 -21.54 -7.51 97.22
N MET A 455 -21.24 -6.42 97.96
CA MET A 455 -20.91 -5.11 97.37
C MET A 455 -19.41 -4.84 97.52
N SER A 456 -18.78 -4.30 96.49
CA SER A 456 -17.34 -3.94 96.52
C SER A 456 -17.07 -2.60 97.22
N GLY A 457 -18.12 -1.87 97.60
CA GLY A 457 -18.07 -0.57 98.30
C GLY A 457 -18.69 -0.63 99.70
N GLN A 458 -18.57 0.46 100.47
CA GLN A 458 -19.15 0.58 101.81
C GLN A 458 -20.69 0.51 101.76
N ILE A 459 -21.28 -0.18 102.74
CA ILE A 459 -22.72 -0.08 103.04
C ILE A 459 -22.87 1.08 104.03
N LEU A 460 -23.45 2.20 103.59
CA LEU A 460 -23.76 3.34 104.45
C LEU A 460 -25.20 3.17 104.98
N ALA A 461 -25.33 2.84 106.27
CA ALA A 461 -26.61 2.72 106.96
C ALA A 461 -26.89 3.95 107.83
N ALA A 462 -28.14 4.41 107.88
CA ALA A 462 -28.55 5.52 108.75
C ALA A 462 -28.42 5.16 110.25
N GLU A 463 -28.38 6.16 111.13
CA GLU A 463 -28.46 5.95 112.58
C GLU A 463 -29.66 5.08 112.95
N GLY A 464 -29.43 4.13 113.87
CA GLY A 464 -30.44 3.16 114.30
C GLY A 464 -30.56 3.13 115.81
N SER A 465 -31.53 2.37 116.31
CA SER A 465 -31.73 2.14 117.74
C SER A 465 -31.79 0.65 118.04
N VAL A 466 -31.73 0.28 119.32
CA VAL A 466 -31.89 -1.11 119.77
C VAL A 466 -33.20 -1.74 119.29
N SER A 467 -34.27 -0.96 119.09
CA SER A 467 -35.59 -1.42 118.63
C SER A 467 -35.85 -1.18 117.14
N ALA A 468 -34.88 -0.61 116.41
CA ALA A 468 -34.94 -0.36 114.97
C ALA A 468 -33.50 -0.21 114.41
N PRO A 469 -32.78 -1.31 114.14
CA PRO A 469 -31.39 -1.25 113.69
C PRO A 469 -31.29 -0.84 112.23
N GLY A 470 -30.25 -0.04 111.89
CA GLY A 470 -30.00 0.47 110.54
C GLY A 470 -29.75 -0.64 109.50
N ILE A 471 -29.32 -1.82 109.94
CA ILE A 471 -29.32 -3.07 109.18
C ILE A 471 -30.06 -4.12 110.01
N SER A 472 -31.28 -4.48 109.60
CA SER A 472 -32.10 -5.48 110.30
C SER A 472 -31.98 -6.87 109.65
N PHE A 473 -32.02 -7.92 110.46
CA PHE A 473 -32.18 -9.29 109.98
C PHE A 473 -33.67 -9.60 109.77
N VAL A 474 -34.00 -10.35 108.72
CA VAL A 474 -35.39 -10.65 108.37
C VAL A 474 -35.85 -11.89 109.16
N GLY A 475 -36.94 -11.78 109.96
CA GLY A 475 -37.71 -12.96 110.39
C GLY A 475 -38.24 -13.02 111.83
N ASP A 476 -38.17 -11.97 112.65
CA ASP A 476 -38.47 -12.01 114.10
C ASP A 476 -39.66 -11.14 114.57
N GLY A 477 -40.42 -10.54 113.66
CA GLY A 477 -41.74 -9.93 113.97
C GLY A 477 -41.71 -8.43 114.29
N ALA A 478 -40.54 -7.85 114.54
CA ALA A 478 -40.25 -6.42 114.47
C ALA A 478 -38.78 -6.26 114.05
N PRO A 479 -38.37 -5.22 113.32
CA PRO A 479 -36.97 -5.00 112.99
C PRO A 479 -36.19 -4.67 114.29
N ASP A 480 -35.82 -5.68 115.06
CA ASP A 480 -35.27 -5.53 116.41
C ASP A 480 -34.01 -6.39 116.66
N THR A 481 -33.62 -7.21 115.68
CA THR A 481 -32.33 -7.89 115.61
C THR A 481 -31.53 -7.37 114.41
N GLY A 482 -30.30 -6.91 114.64
CA GLY A 482 -29.49 -6.32 113.59
C GLY A 482 -28.28 -5.55 114.09
N PHE A 483 -27.62 -4.83 113.19
CA PHE A 483 -26.54 -3.92 113.52
C PHE A 483 -27.05 -2.47 113.52
N PHE A 484 -26.67 -1.71 114.53
CA PHE A 484 -26.99 -0.29 114.63
C PHE A 484 -25.81 0.51 115.16
N HIS A 485 -25.84 1.81 114.89
CA HIS A 485 -24.93 2.80 115.46
C HIS A 485 -25.75 3.99 115.96
N VAL A 486 -25.22 4.68 116.97
CA VAL A 486 -25.91 5.81 117.64
C VAL A 486 -25.06 7.08 117.70
N ALA A 487 -23.79 6.97 117.30
CA ALA A 487 -22.83 8.06 117.17
C ALA A 487 -21.59 7.56 116.42
N ASP A 488 -20.77 8.48 115.90
CA ASP A 488 -19.50 8.14 115.25
C ASP A 488 -18.59 7.30 116.16
N GLY A 489 -18.02 6.23 115.60
CA GLY A 489 -17.11 5.33 116.31
C GLY A 489 -17.78 4.34 117.28
N VAL A 490 -19.12 4.32 117.36
CA VAL A 490 -19.86 3.38 118.21
C VAL A 490 -20.87 2.59 117.39
N PHE A 491 -20.63 1.29 117.22
CA PHE A 491 -21.62 0.37 116.63
C PHE A 491 -21.88 -0.82 117.55
N ALA A 492 -23.10 -1.33 117.51
CA ALA A 492 -23.58 -2.35 118.41
C ALA A 492 -24.49 -3.37 117.71
N VAL A 493 -24.65 -4.52 118.37
CA VAL A 493 -25.50 -5.63 117.93
C VAL A 493 -26.77 -5.64 118.76
N ALA A 494 -27.90 -5.37 118.11
CA ALA A 494 -29.23 -5.58 118.65
C ALA A 494 -29.67 -7.03 118.41
N ASN A 495 -30.23 -7.68 119.42
CA ASN A 495 -30.83 -8.99 119.35
C ASN A 495 -32.16 -8.95 120.12
N ASN A 496 -33.28 -9.04 119.39
CA ASN A 496 -34.64 -8.98 119.92
C ASN A 496 -34.83 -7.79 120.87
N ALA A 497 -34.55 -6.59 120.37
CA ALA A 497 -34.61 -5.30 121.07
C ALA A 497 -33.64 -5.13 122.25
N LYS A 498 -32.62 -6.00 122.39
CA LYS A 498 -31.56 -5.90 123.42
C LYS A 498 -30.18 -5.74 122.82
N GLU A 499 -29.39 -4.86 123.40
CA GLU A 499 -27.98 -4.73 123.05
C GLU A 499 -27.15 -5.85 123.70
N THR A 500 -26.49 -6.66 122.89
CA THR A 500 -25.71 -7.82 123.37
C THR A 500 -24.20 -7.60 123.28
N MET A 501 -23.74 -6.78 122.33
CA MET A 501 -22.34 -6.47 122.11
C MET A 501 -22.20 -5.05 121.55
N ARG A 502 -21.23 -4.29 122.08
CA ARG A 502 -20.90 -2.94 121.62
C ARG A 502 -19.41 -2.83 121.33
N PHE A 503 -19.11 -2.19 120.21
CA PHE A 503 -17.77 -1.80 119.82
C PHE A 503 -17.67 -0.28 119.99
N VAL A 504 -16.65 0.16 120.72
CA VAL A 504 -16.42 1.57 121.00
C VAL A 504 -15.00 1.91 120.55
N ALA A 505 -14.89 2.84 119.61
CA ALA A 505 -13.62 3.42 119.21
C ALA A 505 -13.19 4.49 120.23
N GLY A 506 -11.93 4.42 120.68
CA GLY A 506 -11.33 5.33 121.66
C GLY A 506 -9.80 5.24 121.63
N ALA A 507 -9.09 5.75 122.65
CA ALA A 507 -7.62 5.70 122.73
C ALA A 507 -7.08 4.25 122.71
N THR A 508 -7.85 3.31 123.25
CA THR A 508 -7.76 1.87 122.98
C THR A 508 -9.12 1.43 122.45
N ASN A 509 -9.15 0.64 121.37
CA ASN A 509 -10.39 0.05 120.87
C ASN A 509 -10.92 -0.96 121.90
N ARG A 510 -12.20 -0.86 122.24
CA ARG A 510 -12.83 -1.71 123.27
C ARG A 510 -14.04 -2.46 122.74
N VAL A 511 -14.22 -3.66 123.28
CA VAL A 511 -15.38 -4.52 123.00
C VAL A 511 -16.08 -4.82 124.32
N LEU A 512 -17.35 -4.41 124.43
CA LEU A 512 -18.21 -4.67 125.58
C LEU A 512 -19.23 -5.76 125.22
N ILE A 513 -19.34 -6.78 126.04
CA ILE A 513 -20.27 -7.91 125.85
C ILE A 513 -21.15 -8.03 127.10
N GLY A 514 -22.47 -8.04 126.94
CA GLY A 514 -23.42 -8.31 128.04
C GLY A 514 -23.98 -7.09 128.80
N GLY A 515 -23.90 -5.88 128.22
CA GLY A 515 -24.65 -4.70 128.71
C GLY A 515 -24.14 -4.04 130.00
N THR A 516 -22.87 -4.22 130.37
CA THR A 516 -22.26 -3.56 131.52
C THR A 516 -21.79 -2.13 131.20
N PRO A 517 -21.79 -1.18 132.18
CA PRO A 517 -21.16 0.13 132.00
C PRO A 517 -19.68 0.00 131.58
N ASP A 518 -19.25 0.80 130.61
CA ASP A 518 -17.88 0.80 130.10
C ASP A 518 -16.90 1.22 131.20
N ASP A 519 -15.88 0.40 131.43
CA ASP A 519 -14.81 0.71 132.40
C ASP A 519 -13.72 1.61 131.82
N PHE A 520 -13.75 1.87 130.51
CA PHE A 520 -12.83 2.70 129.73
C PHE A 520 -11.39 2.17 129.58
N TYR A 521 -11.01 1.06 130.22
CA TYR A 521 -9.63 0.56 130.23
C TYR A 521 -9.47 -0.81 129.57
N SER A 522 -10.46 -1.70 129.69
CA SER A 522 -10.35 -3.08 129.24
C SER A 522 -10.56 -3.20 127.72
N ALA A 523 -9.60 -3.84 127.02
CA ALA A 523 -9.74 -4.07 125.58
C ALA A 523 -10.89 -5.04 125.24
N LEU A 524 -11.24 -5.94 126.17
CA LEU A 524 -12.39 -6.84 126.11
C LEU A 524 -13.05 -6.91 127.49
N GLN A 525 -14.22 -6.32 127.64
CA GLN A 525 -15.01 -6.32 128.87
C GLN A 525 -16.21 -7.26 128.69
N VAL A 526 -16.20 -8.40 129.39
CA VAL A 526 -17.29 -9.39 129.34
C VAL A 526 -18.07 -9.34 130.65
N GLY A 527 -19.34 -8.94 130.58
CA GLY A 527 -20.31 -9.08 131.66
C GLY A 527 -20.71 -10.55 131.84
N GLY A 528 -19.87 -11.35 132.51
CA GLY A 528 -20.08 -12.79 132.72
C GLY A 528 -18.76 -13.60 132.76
N ALA A 529 -18.83 -14.94 132.81
CA ALA A 529 -17.65 -15.83 132.84
C ALA A 529 -17.10 -16.17 131.43
N ALA A 530 -15.77 -16.21 131.24
CA ALA A 530 -15.09 -16.46 129.95
C ALA A 530 -13.90 -17.45 130.04
N SER A 531 -13.63 -18.23 128.96
CA SER A 531 -12.59 -19.27 128.85
C SER A 531 -11.58 -18.95 127.74
N PHE A 532 -10.27 -19.04 128.00
CA PHE A 532 -9.17 -18.64 127.09
C PHE A 532 -8.08 -19.73 127.00
N THR A 533 -7.63 -20.11 125.79
CA THR A 533 -6.59 -21.13 125.56
C THR A 533 -5.28 -20.54 124.99
N GLY A 534 -4.26 -20.37 125.86
CA GLY A 534 -2.83 -20.67 125.54
C GLY A 534 -1.74 -19.59 125.67
N ALA A 535 -1.18 -19.37 126.86
CA ALA A 535 0.27 -19.10 127.11
C ALA A 535 0.61 -19.37 128.59
N ALA A 536 1.71 -20.06 128.89
CA ALA A 536 2.18 -20.25 130.27
C ALA A 536 3.71 -20.04 130.39
N PRO A 537 4.18 -19.03 131.16
CA PRO A 537 5.58 -18.89 131.54
C PRO A 537 5.86 -19.46 132.95
N GLY A 538 7.03 -20.06 133.13
CA GLY A 538 7.65 -20.32 134.44
C GLY A 538 7.26 -21.64 135.13
N ASN A 539 8.17 -22.62 135.09
CA ASN A 539 8.17 -23.88 135.88
C ASN A 539 6.91 -24.77 135.86
N GLY A 540 6.01 -24.57 134.89
CA GLY A 540 4.80 -25.38 134.69
C GLY A 540 4.82 -26.33 133.49
N LEU A 541 5.97 -26.59 132.85
CA LEU A 541 6.07 -27.53 131.73
C LEU A 541 6.19 -29.01 132.16
N ALA A 542 5.47 -29.39 133.22
CA ALA A 542 5.33 -30.78 133.64
C ALA A 542 3.86 -31.27 133.66
N ALA A 543 2.88 -30.43 133.28
CA ALA A 543 1.45 -30.80 133.28
C ALA A 543 0.68 -30.44 131.99
N MET A 544 1.35 -30.22 130.86
CA MET A 544 0.69 -30.18 129.55
C MET A 544 1.37 -31.17 128.60
N GLY A 545 0.79 -32.37 128.52
CA GLY A 545 1.14 -33.38 127.54
C GLY A 545 0.50 -33.09 126.18
N SER A 546 1.32 -33.23 125.14
CA SER A 546 1.04 -33.27 123.69
C SER A 546 0.86 -31.94 122.92
N GLY A 547 1.91 -31.56 122.16
CA GLY A 547 1.80 -30.73 120.94
C GLY A 547 2.71 -29.49 120.88
N VAL A 548 4.00 -29.68 120.60
CA VAL A 548 5.04 -28.62 120.51
C VAL A 548 4.98 -27.86 119.18
N LEU A 549 5.00 -26.52 119.23
CA LEU A 549 5.36 -25.64 118.12
C LEU A 549 6.83 -25.17 118.32
N LEU A 550 7.71 -25.44 117.35
CA LEU A 550 9.10 -24.93 117.33
C LEU A 550 9.25 -23.85 116.25
N GLY A 551 9.26 -22.58 116.66
CA GLY A 551 9.74 -21.45 115.85
C GLY A 551 8.82 -20.22 115.85
N ASN A 552 9.32 -19.11 116.38
CA ASN A 552 8.86 -17.76 116.02
C ASN A 552 9.55 -17.34 114.70
N ASN A 553 9.07 -16.25 114.09
CA ASN A 553 9.41 -15.61 112.82
C ASN A 553 10.88 -15.10 112.70
N GLY A 554 11.86 -15.87 113.18
CA GLY A 554 13.30 -15.54 113.14
C GLY A 554 14.22 -16.72 112.77
N GLY A 555 13.67 -17.87 112.33
CA GLY A 555 14.46 -19.04 111.92
C GLY A 555 14.92 -19.92 113.09
N GLY A 556 14.37 -21.14 113.18
CA GLY A 556 14.77 -22.15 114.16
C GLY A 556 15.67 -23.23 113.56
N THR A 557 16.65 -23.71 114.33
CA THR A 557 17.61 -24.74 113.91
C THR A 557 17.40 -26.04 114.69
N ILE A 558 17.46 -27.19 114.00
CA ILE A 558 17.46 -28.53 114.61
C ILE A 558 18.88 -29.10 114.49
N ILE A 559 19.47 -29.55 115.61
CA ILE A 559 20.89 -29.96 115.69
C ILE A 559 20.99 -31.47 115.93
N PHE A 560 21.79 -32.14 115.12
CA PHE A 560 22.19 -33.53 115.31
C PHE A 560 23.69 -33.60 115.67
N LYS A 561 23.98 -34.11 116.87
CA LYS A 561 25.35 -34.36 117.36
C LYS A 561 25.55 -35.86 117.56
N SER A 562 26.69 -36.38 117.11
CA SER A 562 27.14 -37.72 117.49
C SER A 562 27.71 -37.70 118.92
N ALA A 563 27.41 -38.72 119.72
CA ALA A 563 27.80 -38.79 121.13
C ALA A 563 29.29 -39.14 121.37
N THR A 564 30.05 -39.54 120.34
CA THR A 564 31.43 -40.07 120.50
C THR A 564 32.51 -39.34 119.67
N ALA A 565 32.20 -38.19 119.08
CA ALA A 565 33.21 -37.43 118.33
C ALA A 565 34.07 -36.54 119.24
N ALA A 566 35.38 -36.44 118.96
CA ALA A 566 36.28 -35.46 119.60
C ALA A 566 35.75 -34.03 119.35
N ALA A 567 36.07 -33.11 120.26
CA ALA A 567 35.43 -31.80 120.39
C ALA A 567 35.45 -30.92 119.12
N ASP A 568 36.26 -31.25 118.10
CA ASP A 568 36.69 -30.27 117.12
C ASP A 568 36.10 -30.41 115.70
N MET A 569 35.23 -31.39 115.37
CA MET A 569 34.37 -31.38 114.14
C MET A 569 33.29 -32.49 114.18
N LYS A 570 32.13 -32.26 113.51
CA LYS A 570 30.99 -33.18 113.16
C LYS A 570 29.61 -32.82 113.75
N VAL A 571 29.26 -31.52 113.79
CA VAL A 571 27.88 -31.09 114.07
C VAL A 571 27.13 -30.93 112.74
N TRP A 572 25.94 -31.54 112.66
CA TRP A 572 25.03 -31.37 111.54
C TRP A 572 23.83 -30.57 112.01
N ASP A 573 23.50 -29.53 111.26
CA ASP A 573 22.32 -28.75 111.54
C ASP A 573 21.39 -28.66 110.32
N PHE A 574 20.11 -28.54 110.62
CA PHE A 574 19.08 -28.16 109.65
C PHE A 574 18.56 -26.80 110.04
N LYS A 575 18.83 -25.83 109.18
CA LYS A 575 18.48 -24.43 109.39
C LYS A 575 17.46 -24.00 108.35
N ALA A 576 16.37 -23.40 108.82
CA ALA A 576 15.45 -22.64 107.98
C ALA A 576 15.70 -21.14 108.18
N GLY A 577 15.91 -20.41 107.09
CA GLY A 577 15.91 -18.94 107.04
C GLY A 577 14.87 -18.43 106.06
N ASP A 578 14.78 -17.11 105.88
CA ASP A 578 13.84 -16.50 104.94
C ASP A 578 14.12 -16.97 103.50
N GLY A 579 13.26 -17.88 103.02
CA GLY A 579 13.28 -18.42 101.67
C GLY A 579 14.23 -19.60 101.41
N VAL A 580 15.04 -20.03 102.39
CA VAL A 580 16.06 -21.07 102.16
C VAL A 580 16.07 -22.10 103.29
N PHE A 581 16.11 -23.38 102.92
CA PHE A 581 16.29 -24.52 103.83
C PHE A 581 17.63 -25.20 103.54
N GLN A 582 18.46 -25.35 104.57
CA GLN A 582 19.81 -25.91 104.42
C GLN A 582 20.06 -27.04 105.42
N GLY A 583 20.70 -28.11 104.93
CA GLY A 583 21.46 -29.04 105.75
C GLY A 583 22.94 -28.65 105.67
N ARG A 584 23.60 -28.42 106.81
CA ARG A 584 24.99 -27.95 106.84
C ARG A 584 25.85 -28.78 107.77
N ALA A 585 27.13 -28.86 107.43
CA ALA A 585 28.18 -29.25 108.35
C ALA A 585 28.74 -27.97 109.00
N VAL A 586 28.87 -27.97 110.33
CA VAL A 586 29.24 -26.79 111.12
C VAL A 586 30.48 -27.09 111.98
N THR A 587 31.43 -26.16 112.03
CA THR A 587 32.62 -26.23 112.91
C THR A 587 32.30 -25.72 114.31
N ASP A 588 33.21 -25.94 115.28
CA ASP A 588 33.01 -25.41 116.63
C ASP A 588 32.95 -23.87 116.62
N GLY A 589 32.08 -23.31 117.46
CA GLY A 589 31.82 -21.86 117.51
C GLY A 589 30.70 -21.32 116.62
N TRP A 590 30.03 -22.14 115.78
CA TRP A 590 28.87 -21.71 114.97
C TRP A 590 29.14 -20.60 113.95
N THR A 591 30.41 -20.30 113.67
CA THR A 591 30.83 -19.14 112.87
C THR A 591 30.90 -19.42 111.37
N SER A 592 31.05 -20.68 110.94
CA SER A 592 31.04 -21.06 109.52
C SER A 592 30.30 -22.39 109.31
N GLY A 593 29.36 -22.42 108.36
CA GLY A 593 28.57 -23.61 108.04
C GLY A 593 28.55 -23.85 106.54
N VAL A 594 28.98 -25.05 106.11
CA VAL A 594 29.04 -25.42 104.70
C VAL A 594 27.79 -26.25 104.35
N PRO A 595 26.88 -25.75 103.50
CA PRO A 595 25.70 -26.49 103.09
C PRO A 595 26.10 -27.64 102.17
N TRP A 596 25.69 -28.85 102.53
CA TRP A 596 25.77 -30.03 101.66
C TRP A 596 24.46 -30.24 100.88
N ILE A 597 23.35 -29.67 101.37
CA ILE A 597 22.14 -29.46 100.59
C ILE A 597 21.57 -28.07 100.88
N ASN A 598 21.22 -27.35 99.81
CA ASN A 598 20.64 -26.02 99.87
C ASN A 598 19.39 -25.98 98.99
N VAL A 599 18.24 -25.83 99.63
CA VAL A 599 16.93 -25.75 98.98
C VAL A 599 16.45 -24.31 99.09
N ALA A 600 16.55 -23.58 97.99
CA ALA A 600 15.99 -22.24 97.90
C ALA A 600 14.57 -22.34 97.36
N ARG A 601 13.63 -21.67 98.03
CA ARG A 601 12.31 -21.41 97.49
C ARG A 601 12.34 -20.09 96.74
N GLN A 602 11.47 -19.94 95.75
CA GLN A 602 11.28 -18.64 95.12
C GLN A 602 10.75 -17.68 96.19
N SER A 603 11.35 -16.50 96.29
CA SER A 603 10.90 -15.46 97.22
C SER A 603 9.38 -15.26 97.05
N ASN A 604 8.63 -15.53 98.13
CA ASN A 604 7.18 -15.36 98.27
C ASN A 604 6.28 -16.48 97.68
N ASN A 605 6.81 -17.66 97.33
CA ASN A 605 6.01 -18.84 96.95
C ASN A 605 6.51 -20.11 97.66
N ASN A 606 5.69 -21.16 97.74
CA ASN A 606 6.08 -22.49 98.22
C ASN A 606 6.82 -23.32 97.15
N ALA A 607 6.91 -22.84 95.91
CA ALA A 607 7.68 -23.48 94.84
C ALA A 607 9.19 -23.49 95.15
N ILE A 608 9.83 -24.65 94.98
CA ILE A 608 11.29 -24.80 95.11
C ILE A 608 11.95 -24.17 93.89
N GLN A 609 12.72 -23.11 94.09
CA GLN A 609 13.48 -22.42 93.03
C GLN A 609 14.67 -23.25 92.57
N SER A 610 15.41 -23.82 93.53
CA SER A 610 16.54 -24.68 93.23
C SER A 610 16.82 -25.63 94.40
N ILE A 611 17.29 -26.83 94.06
CA ILE A 611 17.94 -27.75 94.98
C ILE A 611 19.38 -27.86 94.53
N ALA A 612 20.29 -27.26 95.30
CA ALA A 612 21.72 -27.39 95.05
C ALA A 612 22.31 -28.45 95.98
N LEU A 613 23.01 -29.42 95.40
CA LEU A 613 23.69 -30.50 96.09
C LEU A 613 25.20 -30.21 96.13
N ALA A 614 25.79 -30.26 97.32
CA ALA A 614 27.18 -29.87 97.59
C ALA A 614 27.61 -28.50 96.97
N PRO A 615 26.78 -27.44 97.07
CA PRO A 615 26.99 -26.20 96.31
C PRO A 615 28.30 -25.47 96.59
N ASN A 616 28.87 -25.64 97.79
CA ASN A 616 30.02 -24.86 98.26
C ASN A 616 31.33 -25.68 98.34
N SER A 617 31.25 -27.02 98.41
CA SER A 617 32.37 -27.97 98.36
C SER A 617 31.83 -29.41 98.48
N GLY A 618 32.41 -30.36 97.74
CA GLY A 618 32.04 -31.78 97.74
C GLY A 618 31.78 -32.35 96.34
N ARG A 619 31.87 -33.68 96.19
CA ARG A 619 31.56 -34.39 94.93
C ARG A 619 30.32 -35.26 95.13
N VAL A 620 29.46 -35.30 94.12
CA VAL A 620 28.21 -36.07 94.16
C VAL A 620 28.41 -37.40 93.46
N LEU A 621 28.46 -38.50 94.21
CA LEU A 621 28.53 -39.86 93.65
C LEU A 621 27.13 -40.45 93.53
N ILE A 622 26.78 -40.93 92.34
CA ILE A 622 25.50 -41.57 92.03
C ILE A 622 25.80 -42.98 91.53
N GLY A 623 25.63 -43.98 92.40
CA GLY A 623 25.88 -45.39 92.08
C GLY A 623 27.36 -45.80 91.97
N ALA A 624 28.30 -44.85 92.01
CA ALA A 624 29.74 -45.14 92.05
C ALA A 624 30.18 -45.65 93.42
N THR A 625 30.99 -46.72 93.46
CA THR A 625 31.50 -47.34 94.70
C THR A 625 32.81 -46.72 95.19
N ALA A 626 33.44 -45.86 94.40
CA ALA A 626 34.66 -45.13 94.75
C ALA A 626 34.61 -43.72 94.17
N ASP A 627 35.16 -42.77 94.93
CA ASP A 627 35.32 -41.38 94.53
C ASP A 627 36.63 -41.22 93.72
N ASP A 628 36.56 -40.59 92.53
CA ASP A 628 37.74 -40.40 91.67
C ASP A 628 38.61 -39.22 92.08
N GLY A 629 38.17 -38.42 93.06
CA GLY A 629 38.94 -37.29 93.54
C GLY A 629 38.86 -36.04 92.67
N ALA A 630 38.23 -36.10 91.50
CA ALA A 630 38.33 -35.05 90.48
C ALA A 630 36.96 -34.50 90.02
N ASN A 631 35.96 -35.35 89.78
CA ASN A 631 34.73 -34.94 89.11
C ASN A 631 33.66 -34.46 90.11
N ALA A 632 33.09 -33.27 89.88
CA ALA A 632 32.05 -32.69 90.74
C ALA A 632 30.79 -33.58 90.87
N ALA A 633 30.46 -34.36 89.84
CA ALA A 633 29.45 -35.41 89.89
C ALA A 633 29.92 -36.65 89.12
N GLN A 634 29.88 -37.82 89.78
CA GLN A 634 30.27 -39.11 89.22
C GLN A 634 29.05 -40.04 89.16
N VAL A 635 28.74 -40.58 88.00
CA VAL A 635 27.62 -41.53 87.83
C VAL A 635 28.16 -42.85 87.30
N SER A 636 28.04 -43.92 88.09
CA SER A 636 28.40 -45.27 87.63
C SER A 636 27.20 -45.89 86.92
N GLY A 637 27.09 -45.67 85.60
CA GLY A 637 25.99 -46.14 84.76
C GLY A 637 25.66 -45.20 83.60
N SER A 638 24.66 -45.57 82.78
CA SER A 638 24.23 -44.73 81.64
C SER A 638 23.47 -43.48 82.11
N VAL A 639 23.84 -42.31 81.58
CA VAL A 639 23.15 -41.04 81.85
C VAL A 639 22.21 -40.72 80.67
N ARG A 640 20.90 -40.60 80.95
CA ARG A 640 19.92 -40.06 80.00
C ARG A 640 19.53 -38.65 80.46
N ALA A 641 20.11 -37.63 79.83
CA ALA A 641 19.76 -36.23 80.08
C ALA A 641 18.78 -35.76 79.00
N ALA A 642 17.73 -35.03 79.39
CA ALA A 642 16.80 -34.43 78.44
C ALA A 642 17.50 -33.40 77.52
N ASN A 643 18.53 -32.72 78.04
CA ASN A 643 19.50 -31.92 77.31
C ASN A 643 20.89 -32.11 77.94
N TYR A 644 21.94 -32.22 77.11
CA TYR A 644 23.32 -32.27 77.57
C TYR A 644 23.99 -30.91 77.32
N PHE A 645 24.17 -30.13 78.38
CA PHE A 645 24.88 -28.86 78.37
C PHE A 645 26.23 -29.03 79.08
N ILE A 646 27.33 -28.71 78.40
CA ILE A 646 28.65 -28.52 79.04
C ILE A 646 28.82 -27.02 79.25
N ASN A 647 28.96 -26.58 80.49
CA ASN A 647 29.05 -25.17 80.84
C ASN A 647 30.50 -24.69 80.79
N GLY A 648 30.79 -23.85 79.79
CA GLY A 648 32.09 -23.28 79.46
C GLY A 648 32.04 -22.69 78.05
N GLN A 649 31.31 -21.58 77.88
CA GLN A 649 31.29 -20.77 76.66
C GLN A 649 32.07 -19.47 76.91
N GLY A 650 33.40 -19.58 76.95
CA GLY A 650 34.24 -18.40 76.85
C GLY A 650 34.09 -17.75 75.48
N VAL A 651 34.41 -16.45 75.39
CA VAL A 651 34.43 -15.68 74.13
C VAL A 651 35.57 -16.20 73.24
N GLY A 652 35.42 -17.38 72.64
CA GLY A 652 36.46 -18.01 71.83
C GLY A 652 36.33 -19.51 71.52
N ASP A 653 35.46 -20.28 72.18
CA ASP A 653 35.48 -21.75 72.02
C ASP A 653 34.52 -22.27 70.93
N SER A 654 35.05 -23.05 69.98
CA SER A 654 34.34 -23.63 68.82
C SER A 654 33.49 -24.86 69.16
N GLY A 655 32.27 -24.93 68.62
CA GLY A 655 31.23 -25.91 68.95
C GLY A 655 31.39 -27.31 68.34
N LEU A 656 30.88 -28.30 69.09
CA LEU A 656 31.00 -29.74 68.89
C LEU A 656 29.94 -30.32 67.92
N ILE A 657 30.30 -31.45 67.28
CA ILE A 657 29.49 -32.30 66.38
C ILE A 657 28.36 -33.00 67.15
N GLY A 658 27.09 -32.78 66.79
CA GLY A 658 25.93 -33.47 67.37
C GLY A 658 25.11 -34.24 66.32
N ILE A 659 24.54 -35.40 66.68
CA ILE A 659 23.59 -36.16 65.84
C ILE A 659 22.16 -35.71 66.18
N SER A 660 21.47 -35.05 65.25
CA SER A 660 20.09 -34.57 65.41
C SER A 660 19.10 -35.42 64.60
N LYS A 661 17.85 -35.56 65.06
CA LYS A 661 16.75 -36.14 64.25
C LYS A 661 16.01 -35.00 63.55
N GLY A 662 16.43 -34.65 62.34
CA GLY A 662 15.71 -33.69 61.49
C GLY A 662 14.48 -34.32 60.83
N ALA A 663 13.60 -33.50 60.25
CA ALA A 663 12.40 -33.95 59.54
C ALA A 663 12.69 -34.89 58.35
N ASN A 664 13.94 -34.93 57.88
CA ASN A 664 14.43 -35.79 56.79
C ASN A 664 15.34 -36.95 57.28
N GLY A 665 15.39 -37.23 58.59
CA GLY A 665 16.20 -38.30 59.19
C GLY A 665 17.36 -37.81 60.08
N PRO A 666 18.14 -38.73 60.69
CA PRO A 666 19.30 -38.37 61.51
C PRO A 666 20.35 -37.63 60.69
N ASN A 667 20.81 -36.46 61.14
CA ASN A 667 21.90 -35.71 60.51
C ASN A 667 22.95 -35.29 61.54
N ILE A 668 24.16 -35.02 61.07
CA ILE A 668 25.25 -34.48 61.88
C ILE A 668 25.22 -32.95 61.75
N GLY A 669 24.91 -32.24 62.84
CA GLY A 669 24.86 -30.77 62.90
C GLY A 669 26.13 -30.17 63.50
N PHE A 670 26.66 -29.12 62.87
CA PHE A 670 27.76 -28.30 63.36
C PHE A 670 27.18 -26.97 63.86
N TYR A 671 27.28 -26.68 65.17
CA TYR A 671 26.60 -25.53 65.80
C TYR A 671 27.58 -24.45 66.28
N GLY A 672 27.22 -23.18 66.09
CA GLY A 672 27.84 -22.03 66.76
C GLY A 672 27.04 -21.60 67.99
N SER A 673 27.67 -20.92 68.94
CA SER A 673 27.21 -20.73 70.33
C SER A 673 25.92 -19.93 70.57
N ALA A 674 25.24 -19.40 69.55
CA ALA A 674 24.01 -18.62 69.76
C ALA A 674 22.94 -18.66 68.64
N THR A 675 23.15 -19.33 67.51
CA THR A 675 22.07 -19.65 66.56
C THR A 675 22.38 -20.95 65.82
N THR A 676 21.34 -21.71 65.48
CA THR A 676 21.41 -22.72 64.41
C THR A 676 21.92 -22.01 63.15
N GLY A 677 23.18 -22.21 62.77
CA GLY A 677 23.76 -21.68 61.52
C GLY A 677 24.61 -20.39 61.56
N ALA A 678 25.09 -19.87 62.70
CA ALA A 678 25.96 -18.67 62.70
C ALA A 678 27.42 -18.89 62.23
N GLY A 679 27.90 -20.14 62.17
CA GLY A 679 29.28 -20.46 61.78
C GLY A 679 29.35 -21.02 60.36
N ALA A 680 30.35 -20.62 59.58
CA ALA A 680 30.63 -21.26 58.30
C ALA A 680 31.17 -22.69 58.51
N VAL A 681 30.73 -23.65 57.71
CA VAL A 681 31.30 -25.00 57.68
C VAL A 681 32.48 -24.98 56.71
N THR A 682 33.71 -25.03 57.22
CA THR A 682 34.95 -24.90 56.43
C THR A 682 35.62 -26.25 56.17
N PHE A 683 36.10 -26.47 54.96
CA PHE A 683 36.96 -27.59 54.56
C PHE A 683 38.37 -27.07 54.30
N SER A 684 39.35 -27.50 55.09
CA SER A 684 40.73 -26.99 55.05
C SER A 684 41.74 -28.10 54.72
N THR A 685 42.77 -27.78 53.93
CA THR A 685 43.91 -28.68 53.68
C THR A 685 45.22 -27.91 53.92
N GLY A 686 46.12 -28.48 54.73
CA GLY A 686 47.38 -27.82 55.10
C GLY A 686 47.20 -26.49 55.84
N GLY A 687 46.16 -26.37 56.67
CA GLY A 687 45.82 -25.13 57.41
C GLY A 687 45.16 -24.03 56.56
N THR A 688 45.02 -24.22 55.25
CA THR A 688 44.35 -23.27 54.35
C THR A 688 42.92 -23.71 54.09
N GLU A 689 41.96 -22.81 54.29
CA GLU A 689 40.56 -23.03 53.91
C GLU A 689 40.43 -23.15 52.39
N ARG A 690 39.82 -24.24 51.91
CA ARG A 690 39.63 -24.52 50.47
C ARG A 690 38.21 -24.29 50.02
N ALA A 691 37.25 -24.62 50.89
CA ALA A 691 35.84 -24.38 50.64
C ALA A 691 35.11 -24.10 51.97
N ARG A 692 34.03 -23.33 51.91
CA ARG A 692 33.12 -23.15 53.02
C ARG A 692 31.67 -23.16 52.59
N ILE A 693 30.79 -23.61 53.47
CA ILE A 693 29.38 -23.20 53.44
C ILE A 693 29.27 -22.04 54.41
N SER A 694 29.00 -20.83 53.92
CA SER A 694 28.89 -19.64 54.77
C SER A 694 27.70 -19.73 55.74
N ALA A 695 27.68 -18.85 56.73
CA ALA A 695 26.59 -18.78 57.71
C ALA A 695 25.20 -18.54 57.08
N ILE A 696 25.16 -18.00 55.85
CA ILE A 696 23.91 -17.79 55.08
C ILE A 696 23.62 -18.89 54.04
N GLY A 697 24.40 -19.98 54.07
CA GLY A 697 24.21 -21.17 53.26
C GLY A 697 24.78 -21.10 51.84
N ASN A 698 25.69 -20.15 51.55
CA ASN A 698 26.36 -20.09 50.26
C ASN A 698 27.60 -21.01 50.27
N LEU A 699 27.86 -21.72 49.18
CA LEU A 699 29.09 -22.50 49.00
C LEU A 699 30.16 -21.60 48.36
N LEU A 700 31.25 -21.34 49.08
CA LEU A 700 32.40 -20.60 48.57
C LEU A 700 33.58 -21.56 48.39
N ILE A 701 34.28 -21.46 47.27
CA ILE A 701 35.46 -22.28 46.94
C ILE A 701 36.59 -21.34 46.55
N GLY A 702 37.75 -21.49 47.18
CA GLY A 702 38.93 -20.64 46.91
C GLY A 702 38.85 -19.21 47.47
N THR A 703 37.78 -18.86 48.20
CA THR A 703 37.62 -17.57 48.89
C THR A 703 36.86 -17.75 50.21
N ALA A 704 37.20 -16.93 51.21
CA ALA A 704 36.47 -16.82 52.46
C ALA A 704 35.47 -15.64 52.49
N ALA A 705 35.58 -14.72 51.52
CA ALA A 705 34.74 -13.51 51.41
C ALA A 705 33.49 -13.81 50.58
N ASP A 706 32.33 -13.83 51.23
CA ASP A 706 31.01 -13.99 50.62
C ASP A 706 30.56 -12.67 49.98
N ASP A 707 30.10 -12.72 48.74
CA ASP A 707 29.52 -11.54 48.07
C ASP A 707 28.08 -11.25 48.52
N GLY A 708 27.49 -12.13 49.33
CA GLY A 708 26.15 -11.99 49.91
C GLY A 708 25.00 -12.27 48.93
N ALA A 709 25.30 -12.53 47.65
CA ALA A 709 24.31 -12.70 46.59
C ALA A 709 24.34 -14.10 45.97
N ASN A 710 25.52 -14.67 45.74
CA ASN A 710 25.69 -15.91 44.97
C ASN A 710 25.70 -17.15 45.87
N LYS A 711 24.85 -18.13 45.56
CA LYS A 711 24.76 -19.40 46.31
C LYS A 711 25.96 -20.33 46.10
N LEU A 712 26.66 -20.20 44.97
CA LEU A 712 27.93 -20.85 44.69
C LEU A 712 28.91 -19.79 44.19
N GLN A 713 29.99 -19.56 44.93
CA GLN A 713 31.03 -18.60 44.60
C GLN A 713 32.36 -19.35 44.45
N ILE A 714 33.03 -19.20 43.32
CA ILE A 714 34.34 -19.84 43.07
C ILE A 714 35.33 -18.74 42.74
N ALA A 715 36.31 -18.52 43.60
CA ALA A 715 37.44 -17.64 43.31
C ALA A 715 38.53 -18.44 42.59
N GLY A 716 38.62 -18.21 41.27
CA GLY A 716 39.56 -18.90 40.38
C GLY A 716 38.86 -19.56 39.18
N ALA A 717 39.63 -20.26 38.35
CA ALA A 717 39.09 -20.93 37.17
C ALA A 717 38.29 -22.19 37.56
N ALA A 718 37.04 -22.28 37.11
CA ALA A 718 36.20 -23.47 37.24
C ALA A 718 36.05 -24.17 35.87
N LYS A 719 36.23 -25.50 35.83
CA LYS A 719 35.97 -26.33 34.63
C LYS A 719 34.75 -27.20 34.88
N LEU A 720 33.72 -27.04 34.03
CA LEU A 720 32.54 -27.90 33.99
C LEU A 720 32.63 -28.79 32.75
N SER A 721 32.56 -30.11 32.93
CA SER A 721 32.56 -31.07 31.82
C SER A 721 31.12 -31.53 31.58
N GLY A 722 30.51 -31.13 30.47
CA GLY A 722 29.10 -31.41 30.15
C GLY A 722 28.30 -30.13 29.88
N ALA A 723 26.97 -30.25 29.84
CA ALA A 723 26.06 -29.12 29.63
C ALA A 723 25.78 -28.37 30.95
N LEU A 724 25.87 -27.05 30.93
CA LEU A 724 25.39 -26.17 31.99
C LEU A 724 24.01 -25.64 31.59
N TYR A 725 22.96 -26.06 32.30
CA TYR A 725 21.60 -25.53 32.10
C TYR A 725 21.35 -24.42 33.12
N SER A 726 21.04 -23.21 32.64
CA SER A 726 20.65 -22.08 33.48
C SER A 726 19.46 -21.36 32.83
N ALA A 727 18.54 -20.85 33.64
CA ALA A 727 17.43 -20.03 33.14
C ALA A 727 17.92 -18.66 32.63
N ALA A 728 19.02 -18.15 33.21
CA ALA A 728 19.73 -16.96 32.76
C ALA A 728 21.22 -17.07 33.10
N ALA A 729 22.09 -16.62 32.20
CA ALA A 729 23.53 -16.52 32.42
C ALA A 729 23.96 -15.05 32.30
N ILE A 730 24.50 -14.48 33.38
CA ILE A 730 25.04 -13.12 33.42
C ILE A 730 26.58 -13.22 33.41
N ILE A 731 27.22 -12.47 32.52
CA ILE A 731 28.69 -12.45 32.38
C ILE A 731 29.16 -11.03 32.66
N ASP A 732 29.79 -10.84 33.83
CA ASP A 732 30.27 -9.54 34.29
C ASP A 732 31.69 -9.66 34.84
N SER A 733 32.53 -8.68 34.49
CA SER A 733 33.93 -8.55 34.94
C SER A 733 34.17 -7.15 35.51
N GLY A 734 33.11 -6.43 35.88
CA GLY A 734 33.17 -5.04 36.34
C GLY A 734 33.72 -4.11 35.25
N ALA A 735 34.81 -3.41 35.56
CA ALA A 735 35.51 -2.54 34.60
C ALA A 735 36.36 -3.32 33.56
N GLY A 736 36.48 -4.64 33.70
CA GLY A 736 37.19 -5.51 32.76
C GLY A 736 36.29 -6.09 31.67
N TRP A 737 36.92 -6.79 30.70
CA TRP A 737 36.18 -7.44 29.61
C TRP A 737 35.41 -8.68 30.08
N SER A 738 34.18 -8.81 29.58
CA SER A 738 33.30 -9.96 29.75
C SER A 738 33.11 -10.63 28.39
N THR A 739 33.78 -11.76 28.15
CA THR A 739 33.84 -12.38 26.82
C THR A 739 33.56 -13.88 26.88
N ILE A 740 32.66 -14.35 26.02
CA ILE A 740 32.48 -15.77 25.74
C ILE A 740 33.49 -16.18 24.67
N TYR A 741 34.35 -17.17 24.98
CA TYR A 741 35.28 -17.75 24.02
C TYR A 741 34.75 -19.06 23.47
N LEU A 742 34.52 -19.11 22.16
CA LEU A 742 34.20 -20.34 21.44
C LEU A 742 35.52 -20.93 20.92
N LYS A 743 35.96 -22.03 21.55
CA LYS A 743 37.24 -22.68 21.24
C LYS A 743 37.05 -23.99 20.48
N ASN A 744 38.00 -24.32 19.61
CA ASN A 744 38.10 -25.64 18.97
C ASN A 744 39.56 -26.09 18.97
N GLY A 745 39.86 -27.27 19.51
CA GLY A 745 41.23 -27.80 19.60
C GLY A 745 42.19 -26.93 20.43
N GLY A 746 41.69 -26.26 21.48
CA GLY A 746 42.48 -25.34 22.32
C GLY A 746 42.67 -23.93 21.73
N LYS A 747 42.35 -23.72 20.45
CA LYS A 747 42.43 -22.42 19.78
C LYS A 747 41.14 -21.61 19.95
N ASN A 748 41.27 -20.29 20.12
CA ASN A 748 40.14 -19.37 20.02
C ASN A 748 39.69 -19.30 18.56
N ARG A 749 38.37 -19.42 18.31
CA ARG A 749 37.80 -19.29 16.95
C ARG A 749 36.91 -18.06 16.86
N TRP A 750 36.06 -17.88 17.86
CA TRP A 750 35.12 -16.77 17.92
C TRP A 750 35.01 -16.25 19.34
N THR A 751 34.71 -14.96 19.44
CA THR A 751 34.33 -14.31 20.69
C THR A 751 33.02 -13.56 20.53
N ILE A 752 32.19 -13.62 21.56
CA ILE A 752 31.00 -12.81 21.72
C ILE A 752 31.17 -12.03 23.02
N GLY A 753 31.10 -10.70 22.96
CA GLY A 753 31.36 -9.85 24.12
C GLY A 753 31.25 -8.37 23.80
N LYS A 754 31.76 -7.56 24.73
CA LYS A 754 31.83 -6.11 24.57
C LYS A 754 33.00 -5.73 23.66
N SER A 755 32.87 -4.68 22.87
CA SER A 755 33.98 -4.02 22.17
C SER A 755 34.86 -3.24 23.17
N ASP A 756 35.91 -2.62 22.67
CA ASP A 756 36.73 -1.61 23.35
C ASP A 756 35.96 -0.34 23.75
N THR A 757 34.73 -0.17 23.25
CA THR A 757 33.82 0.96 23.50
C THR A 757 32.51 0.57 24.20
N ASP A 758 32.46 -0.60 24.84
CA ASP A 758 31.26 -1.18 25.50
C ASP A 758 30.09 -1.56 24.56
N ASP A 759 30.37 -1.71 23.27
CA ASP A 759 29.38 -2.08 22.25
C ASP A 759 29.25 -3.60 22.11
N PHE A 760 28.11 -4.12 21.63
CA PHE A 760 27.98 -5.56 21.42
C PHE A 760 28.75 -5.97 20.16
N ALA A 761 29.73 -6.86 20.30
CA ALA A 761 30.62 -7.25 19.21
C ALA A 761 30.77 -8.77 19.07
N VAL A 762 30.88 -9.20 17.81
CA VAL A 762 31.30 -10.56 17.43
C VAL A 762 32.58 -10.46 16.63
N SER A 763 33.58 -11.23 17.03
CA SER A 763 34.88 -11.26 16.37
C SER A 763 35.34 -12.69 16.09
N ALA A 764 36.02 -12.86 14.95
CA ALA A 764 36.67 -14.10 14.56
C ALA A 764 38.18 -14.00 14.86
N PHE A 765 38.81 -15.13 15.16
CA PHE A 765 40.26 -15.23 15.33
C PHE A 765 40.89 -15.90 14.12
N ASP A 766 42.02 -15.36 13.65
CA ASP A 766 42.87 -16.02 12.67
C ASP A 766 43.52 -17.28 13.30
N ASP A 767 44.08 -18.16 12.47
CA ASP A 767 44.63 -19.46 12.91
C ASP A 767 45.88 -19.36 13.82
N ASP A 768 46.44 -18.16 13.95
CA ASP A 768 47.55 -17.81 14.84
C ASP A 768 47.16 -17.78 16.33
N GLY A 769 45.86 -17.81 16.63
CA GLY A 769 45.32 -17.85 17.99
C GLY A 769 45.39 -16.51 18.74
N VAL A 770 45.83 -15.43 18.10
CA VAL A 770 46.06 -14.11 18.71
C VAL A 770 45.34 -13.00 17.95
N THR A 771 45.33 -13.04 16.61
CA THR A 771 44.78 -11.95 15.79
C THR A 771 43.26 -12.04 15.73
N GLN A 772 42.60 -10.97 16.19
CA GLN A 772 41.15 -10.85 16.21
C GLN A 772 40.68 -9.92 15.07
N ARG A 773 39.66 -10.35 14.32
CA ARG A 773 38.98 -9.54 13.30
C ARG A 773 37.53 -9.35 13.69
N ARG A 774 37.08 -8.09 13.71
CA ARG A 774 35.68 -7.75 13.95
C ARG A 774 34.83 -8.25 12.78
N VAL A 775 33.69 -8.89 13.07
CA VAL A 775 32.74 -9.42 12.07
C VAL A 775 31.47 -8.59 12.08
N LEU A 776 30.97 -8.30 13.28
CA LEU A 776 29.80 -7.49 13.52
C LEU A 776 30.03 -6.64 14.77
N ASP A 777 29.56 -5.40 14.72
CA ASP A 777 29.52 -4.47 15.84
C ASP A 777 28.13 -3.82 15.94
N ILE A 778 27.58 -3.72 17.14
CA ILE A 778 26.33 -3.03 17.42
C ILE A 778 26.60 -2.00 18.51
N PRO A 779 26.79 -0.72 18.13
CA PRO A 779 27.04 0.30 19.11
C PRO A 779 25.85 0.45 20.05
N ARG A 780 26.09 0.46 21.37
CA ARG A 780 25.00 0.57 22.37
C ARG A 780 24.19 1.84 22.15
N ALA A 781 24.86 2.93 21.77
CA ALA A 781 24.23 4.22 21.54
C ALA A 781 23.35 4.27 20.28
N SER A 782 23.80 3.65 19.19
CA SER A 782 23.07 3.71 17.90
C SER A 782 22.12 2.54 17.69
N GLN A 783 22.40 1.39 18.33
CA GLN A 783 21.74 0.10 18.12
C GLN A 783 21.79 -0.37 16.66
N VAL A 784 22.69 0.21 15.84
CA VAL A 784 22.84 -0.12 14.43
C VAL A 784 23.76 -1.31 14.26
N VAL A 785 23.24 -2.34 13.63
CA VAL A 785 23.99 -3.56 13.30
C VAL A 785 24.97 -3.29 12.15
N SER A 786 26.25 -3.17 12.49
CA SER A 786 27.33 -2.83 11.57
C SER A 786 28.17 -4.07 11.26
N PHE A 787 28.04 -4.61 10.05
CA PHE A 787 28.91 -5.70 9.60
C PHE A 787 30.21 -5.15 9.01
N VAL A 788 31.34 -5.72 9.41
CA VAL A 788 32.67 -5.32 8.92
C VAL A 788 32.89 -5.75 7.46
N LYS A 789 32.20 -6.81 7.04
CA LYS A 789 32.13 -7.29 5.66
C LYS A 789 30.66 -7.48 5.29
N ARG A 790 30.31 -7.32 4.01
CA ARG A 790 28.92 -7.45 3.55
C ARG A 790 28.37 -8.84 3.90
N PRO A 791 27.22 -8.94 4.60
CA PRO A 791 26.58 -10.24 4.84
C PRO A 791 26.06 -10.81 3.51
N THR A 792 25.87 -12.13 3.41
CA THR A 792 25.19 -12.76 2.27
C THR A 792 23.85 -13.33 2.71
N TRP A 793 22.82 -13.17 1.88
CA TRP A 793 21.48 -13.71 2.12
C TRP A 793 21.20 -14.75 1.03
N ALA A 794 21.09 -16.02 1.42
CA ALA A 794 20.94 -17.15 0.49
C ALA A 794 22.01 -17.20 -0.62
N GLY A 795 23.25 -16.83 -0.30
CA GLY A 795 24.37 -16.79 -1.25
C GLY A 795 24.46 -15.51 -2.10
N ALA A 796 23.51 -14.57 -1.96
CA ALA A 796 23.51 -13.29 -2.67
C ALA A 796 24.02 -12.14 -1.79
N THR A 797 24.70 -11.17 -2.40
CA THR A 797 25.13 -9.92 -1.74
C THR A 797 23.96 -8.93 -1.67
N PRO A 798 23.56 -8.41 -0.50
CA PRO A 798 22.46 -7.46 -0.33
C PRO A 798 22.80 -6.05 -0.85
N TRP A 799 21.75 -5.29 -1.13
CA TRP A 799 21.71 -3.99 -1.81
C TRP A 799 21.75 -2.82 -0.81
N ASP A 800 22.37 -1.69 -1.18
CA ASP A 800 22.37 -0.43 -0.42
C ASP A 800 22.14 0.81 -1.29
N SER A 801 21.74 1.90 -0.63
CA SER A 801 21.33 3.19 -1.23
C SER A 801 22.47 3.97 -1.90
N ALA A 802 23.71 3.49 -1.84
CA ALA A 802 24.82 4.13 -2.52
C ALA A 802 24.93 3.74 -4.00
N ASN A 803 24.16 2.73 -4.50
CA ASN A 803 24.43 2.17 -5.83
C ASN A 803 23.26 1.96 -6.81
N LEU A 804 21.97 1.90 -6.41
CA LEU A 804 20.83 2.01 -7.34
C LEU A 804 19.47 1.89 -6.62
N THR A 805 18.47 2.66 -7.05
CA THR A 805 17.04 2.34 -6.88
C THR A 805 16.44 1.98 -8.25
N PRO A 806 16.44 0.71 -8.69
CA PRO A 806 15.80 0.38 -9.96
C PRO A 806 14.30 0.13 -9.74
N LEU A 807 13.51 0.90 -10.50
CA LEU A 807 12.36 0.37 -11.22
C LEU A 807 12.73 -1.03 -11.75
N ASP A 808 11.96 -2.05 -11.38
CA ASP A 808 12.24 -3.43 -11.78
C ASP A 808 12.48 -3.52 -13.31
N ARG A 809 13.64 -4.08 -13.69
CA ARG A 809 14.09 -4.30 -15.08
C ARG A 809 13.04 -5.03 -15.94
N ASN A 810 12.15 -5.80 -15.32
CA ASN A 810 11.21 -6.68 -16.02
C ASN A 810 9.73 -6.36 -15.74
N ILE A 811 9.41 -5.43 -14.85
CA ILE A 811 8.01 -5.14 -14.45
C ILE A 811 7.67 -3.65 -14.65
N GLY A 812 8.67 -2.78 -14.78
CA GLY A 812 8.46 -1.34 -14.74
C GLY A 812 8.06 -0.89 -13.33
N GLY A 813 8.15 0.40 -13.07
CA GLY A 813 7.67 0.96 -11.81
C GLY A 813 7.33 2.44 -11.98
N GLN A 814 6.79 3.02 -10.92
CA GLN A 814 6.38 4.42 -10.91
C GLN A 814 7.17 5.15 -9.82
N VAL A 815 7.81 6.27 -10.16
CA VAL A 815 8.40 7.17 -9.17
C VAL A 815 7.36 8.24 -8.83
N ASN A 816 6.83 8.20 -7.61
CA ASN A 816 5.76 9.11 -7.15
C ASN A 816 6.29 10.48 -6.65
N GLY A 817 7.41 10.96 -7.19
CA GLY A 817 8.03 12.24 -6.81
C GLY A 817 8.96 12.79 -7.90
N ASN A 818 9.49 14.00 -7.71
CA ASN A 818 10.40 14.63 -8.65
C ASN A 818 11.70 13.81 -8.81
N VAL A 819 12.05 13.47 -10.05
CA VAL A 819 13.33 12.83 -10.38
C VAL A 819 14.32 13.92 -10.78
N THR A 820 15.34 14.15 -9.93
CA THR A 820 16.47 15.02 -10.24
C THR A 820 17.66 14.17 -10.71
N LEU A 821 18.05 14.29 -11.98
CA LEU A 821 19.24 13.64 -12.51
C LEU A 821 20.45 14.57 -12.33
N TYR A 822 21.44 14.14 -11.55
CA TYR A 822 22.69 14.88 -11.34
C TYR A 822 23.86 14.03 -11.83
N GLY A 823 24.68 14.58 -12.71
CA GLY A 823 25.97 14.02 -13.06
C GLY A 823 27.00 15.12 -13.32
N ALA A 824 28.25 14.85 -12.95
CA ALA A 824 29.35 15.77 -13.23
C ALA A 824 29.70 15.76 -14.74
N GLY A 825 30.02 16.93 -15.29
CA GLY A 825 30.43 17.12 -16.69
C GLY A 825 29.36 17.76 -17.57
N ASP A 826 29.76 18.14 -18.79
CA ASP A 826 28.93 18.95 -19.70
C ASP A 826 27.59 18.28 -20.06
N TYR A 827 27.56 16.94 -20.12
CA TYR A 827 26.35 16.15 -20.37
C TYR A 827 26.05 15.18 -19.21
N GLY A 828 26.40 15.54 -17.98
CA GLY A 828 26.37 14.60 -16.86
C GLY A 828 24.97 14.07 -16.49
N SER A 829 23.92 14.85 -16.78
CA SER A 829 22.53 14.49 -16.48
C SER A 829 21.80 14.01 -17.74
N GLN A 830 21.67 12.68 -17.91
CA GLN A 830 21.00 12.06 -19.07
C GLN A 830 19.95 11.03 -18.65
N LEU A 831 18.83 11.01 -19.37
CA LEU A 831 17.86 9.92 -19.38
C LEU A 831 17.94 9.20 -20.73
N VAL A 832 18.35 7.94 -20.74
CA VAL A 832 18.50 7.13 -21.96
C VAL A 832 17.35 6.14 -22.07
N PHE A 833 16.60 6.18 -23.17
CA PHE A 833 15.61 5.16 -23.50
C PHE A 833 16.28 4.13 -24.38
N ASN A 834 16.41 2.86 -23.95
CA ASN A 834 17.06 1.83 -24.75
C ASN A 834 16.06 0.73 -25.11
N SER A 835 15.70 0.66 -26.39
CA SER A 835 14.89 -0.41 -26.97
C SER A 835 15.73 -1.15 -28.02
N ASN A 836 16.27 -2.30 -27.66
CA ASN A 836 17.01 -3.19 -28.56
C ASN A 836 18.12 -2.48 -29.37
N GLY A 837 18.93 -1.63 -28.71
CA GLY A 837 20.03 -0.90 -29.35
C GLY A 837 19.65 0.47 -29.91
N TYR A 838 18.35 0.80 -29.98
CA TYR A 838 17.90 2.17 -30.20
C TYR A 838 17.91 2.93 -28.87
N ALA A 839 18.89 3.82 -28.69
CA ALA A 839 19.21 4.47 -27.43
C ALA A 839 19.11 6.02 -27.44
N PRO A 840 17.99 6.65 -27.86
CA PRO A 840 17.85 8.09 -27.79
C PRO A 840 17.89 8.57 -26.33
N ARG A 841 18.27 9.83 -26.14
CA ARG A 841 18.42 10.39 -24.79
C ARG A 841 17.86 11.80 -24.68
N ILE A 842 17.36 12.09 -23.48
CA ILE A 842 17.08 13.44 -23.03
C ILE A 842 18.23 13.85 -22.12
N GLN A 843 18.88 14.97 -22.43
CA GLN A 843 20.04 15.42 -21.68
C GLN A 843 20.06 16.94 -21.55
N VAL A 844 20.86 17.42 -20.62
CA VAL A 844 21.20 18.85 -20.49
C VAL A 844 22.66 19.02 -20.87
N GLN A 845 22.97 20.06 -21.64
CA GLN A 845 24.33 20.53 -21.85
C GLN A 845 24.59 21.76 -20.96
N ALA A 846 25.48 21.61 -19.98
CA ALA A 846 25.72 22.62 -18.96
C ALA A 846 26.39 23.89 -19.53
N SER A 847 27.33 23.75 -20.48
CA SER A 847 28.11 24.86 -21.03
C SER A 847 27.31 25.83 -21.90
N THR A 848 26.20 25.37 -22.48
CA THR A 848 25.32 26.17 -23.34
C THR A 848 23.97 26.45 -22.70
N SER A 849 23.74 25.96 -21.47
CA SER A 849 22.45 25.97 -20.79
C SER A 849 21.30 25.50 -21.69
N THR A 850 21.47 24.34 -22.34
CA THR A 850 20.46 23.78 -23.25
C THR A 850 19.93 22.44 -22.76
N TRP A 851 18.61 22.29 -22.81
CA TRP A 851 17.95 20.99 -22.73
C TRP A 851 17.83 20.40 -24.14
N MET A 852 18.14 19.12 -24.32
CA MET A 852 18.28 18.50 -25.63
C MET A 852 17.62 17.12 -25.70
N VAL A 853 17.02 16.82 -26.85
CA VAL A 853 16.64 15.46 -27.25
C VAL A 853 17.62 14.99 -28.33
N THR A 854 18.45 14.01 -28.00
CA THR A 854 19.59 13.59 -28.82
C THR A 854 19.37 12.22 -29.47
N ASN A 855 19.86 12.06 -30.69
CA ASN A 855 19.82 10.80 -31.43
C ASN A 855 20.56 9.66 -30.69
N SER A 856 20.30 8.42 -31.10
CA SER A 856 20.83 7.22 -30.43
C SER A 856 22.37 7.13 -30.43
N ALA A 857 23.02 7.69 -31.45
CA ALA A 857 24.48 7.77 -31.53
C ALA A 857 25.09 8.84 -30.61
N ASN A 858 24.26 9.67 -29.96
CA ASN A 858 24.69 10.83 -29.17
C ASN A 858 25.58 11.82 -29.94
N THR A 859 25.33 11.98 -31.24
CA THR A 859 26.17 12.83 -32.11
C THR A 859 25.50 14.16 -32.46
N ALA A 860 24.17 14.26 -32.33
CA ALA A 860 23.48 15.54 -32.51
C ALA A 860 22.05 15.53 -31.96
N ALA A 861 21.61 16.70 -31.49
CA ALA A 861 20.25 16.89 -31.00
C ALA A 861 19.26 17.11 -32.14
N ASN A 862 18.11 16.45 -32.02
CA ASN A 862 16.95 16.66 -32.87
C ASN A 862 16.15 17.90 -32.44
N LEU A 863 16.16 18.19 -31.14
CA LEU A 863 15.49 19.32 -30.51
C LEU A 863 16.38 19.86 -29.40
N MET A 864 16.55 21.18 -29.34
CA MET A 864 17.20 21.88 -28.23
C MET A 864 16.31 23.02 -27.74
N VAL A 865 16.34 23.30 -26.44
CA VAL A 865 15.70 24.47 -25.82
C VAL A 865 16.74 25.14 -24.93
N ASN A 866 17.03 26.41 -25.17
CA ASN A 866 17.95 27.19 -24.33
C ASN A 866 17.21 27.86 -23.15
N GLU A 867 17.95 28.41 -22.20
CA GLU A 867 17.38 29.16 -21.06
C GLU A 867 16.51 30.36 -21.46
N GLY A 868 16.75 30.95 -22.63
CA GLY A 868 15.93 32.05 -23.19
C GLY A 868 14.60 31.59 -23.79
N GLY A 869 14.31 30.30 -23.81
CA GLY A 869 13.07 29.73 -24.37
C GLY A 869 13.07 29.57 -25.88
N THR A 870 14.21 29.76 -26.56
CA THR A 870 14.34 29.49 -28.00
C THR A 870 14.36 27.99 -28.25
N VAL A 871 13.46 27.52 -29.12
CA VAL A 871 13.39 26.12 -29.57
C VAL A 871 14.13 25.97 -30.89
N ILE A 872 15.10 25.05 -30.94
CA ILE A 872 15.91 24.76 -32.13
C ILE A 872 15.62 23.32 -32.55
N ALA A 873 15.05 23.14 -33.74
CA ALA A 873 14.80 21.83 -34.33
C ALA A 873 15.78 21.58 -35.49
N ARG A 874 16.31 20.35 -35.57
CA ARG A 874 17.19 19.94 -36.68
C ARG A 874 16.42 19.47 -37.92
N GLY A 875 15.16 19.09 -37.73
CA GLY A 875 14.24 18.67 -38.77
C GLY A 875 13.02 19.59 -38.81
N GLU A 876 12.06 19.22 -39.65
CA GLU A 876 10.78 19.91 -39.73
C GLU A 876 9.97 19.78 -38.42
N LEU A 877 9.34 20.86 -37.99
CA LEU A 877 8.45 20.85 -36.83
C LEU A 877 7.00 20.65 -37.30
N GLN A 878 6.36 19.55 -36.88
CA GLN A 878 4.99 19.20 -37.30
C GLN A 878 4.02 19.18 -36.12
N THR A 879 2.79 19.59 -36.36
CA THR A 879 1.64 19.39 -35.45
C THR A 879 0.45 18.82 -36.22
N ALA A 880 -0.55 18.28 -35.49
CA ALA A 880 -1.76 17.71 -36.07
C ALA A 880 -1.51 16.66 -37.19
N GLY A 881 -0.56 15.75 -36.97
CA GLY A 881 -0.22 14.69 -37.94
C GLY A 881 0.40 15.19 -39.25
N GLY A 882 1.01 16.38 -39.25
CA GLY A 882 1.60 16.99 -40.44
C GLY A 882 0.69 17.98 -41.17
N ALA A 883 -0.50 18.27 -40.64
CA ALA A 883 -1.40 19.28 -41.23
C ALA A 883 -0.87 20.72 -41.07
N THR A 884 -0.03 20.98 -40.06
CA THR A 884 0.73 22.23 -39.90
C THR A 884 2.20 21.91 -39.72
N ARG A 885 3.06 22.52 -40.53
CA ARG A 885 4.48 22.18 -40.59
C ARG A 885 5.30 23.46 -40.73
N VAL A 886 6.43 23.53 -40.03
CA VAL A 886 7.46 24.54 -40.27
C VAL A 886 8.64 23.83 -40.93
N ALA A 887 8.85 24.10 -42.21
CA ALA A 887 9.95 23.53 -42.99
C ALA A 887 11.30 24.14 -42.60
N LEU A 888 12.37 23.42 -42.95
CA LEU A 888 13.76 23.82 -42.69
C LEU A 888 14.17 25.10 -43.44
N ASP A 889 13.49 25.43 -44.54
CA ASP A 889 13.67 26.66 -45.31
C ASP A 889 12.90 27.86 -44.72
N GLY A 890 12.21 27.66 -43.58
CA GLY A 890 11.38 28.67 -42.93
C GLY A 890 9.97 28.80 -43.51
N ASN A 891 9.60 27.97 -44.49
CA ASN A 891 8.26 27.98 -45.07
C ASN A 891 7.24 27.31 -44.14
N LEU A 892 5.98 27.76 -44.21
CA LEU A 892 4.90 27.22 -43.39
C LEU A 892 3.93 26.42 -44.25
N TYR A 893 3.63 25.20 -43.84
CA TYR A 893 2.56 24.39 -44.39
C TYR A 893 1.31 24.55 -43.52
N GLY A 894 0.14 24.76 -44.15
CA GLY A 894 -1.11 24.89 -43.42
C GLY A 894 -2.32 24.56 -44.30
N SER A 895 -3.28 23.85 -43.70
CA SER A 895 -4.56 23.52 -44.35
C SER A 895 -5.41 24.75 -44.67
N VAL A 896 -5.27 25.84 -43.88
CA VAL A 896 -6.03 27.09 -44.07
C VAL A 896 -5.75 27.73 -45.44
N TRP A 897 -4.51 27.67 -45.92
CA TRP A 897 -4.12 28.19 -47.24
C TRP A 897 -3.80 27.07 -48.25
N GLY A 898 -4.12 25.81 -47.91
CA GLY A 898 -4.10 24.68 -48.85
C GLY A 898 -2.72 24.17 -49.26
N GLY A 899 -1.70 24.26 -48.40
CA GLY A 899 -0.37 23.71 -48.68
C GLY A 899 0.77 24.56 -48.13
N TRP A 900 1.86 24.67 -48.88
CA TRP A 900 2.97 25.58 -48.54
C TRP A 900 2.56 27.04 -48.75
N LEU A 901 2.86 27.89 -47.76
CA LEU A 901 2.52 29.31 -47.77
C LEU A 901 3.18 30.03 -48.96
N SER A 902 4.41 29.67 -49.32
CA SER A 902 5.07 30.19 -50.52
C SER A 902 4.28 29.93 -51.81
N ASN A 903 3.68 28.74 -51.96
CA ASN A 903 2.86 28.39 -53.12
C ASN A 903 1.56 29.20 -53.10
N PHE A 904 0.93 29.31 -51.92
CA PHE A 904 -0.28 30.12 -51.77
C PHE A 904 -0.02 31.58 -52.16
N LEU A 905 1.04 32.19 -51.64
CA LEU A 905 1.40 33.57 -51.94
C LEU A 905 1.72 33.75 -53.43
N SER A 906 2.50 32.84 -54.03
CA SER A 906 2.90 32.94 -55.44
C SER A 906 1.75 32.69 -56.42
N ASN A 907 0.78 31.86 -56.05
CA ASN A 907 -0.37 31.56 -56.90
C ASN A 907 -1.48 32.61 -56.81
N ASN A 908 -1.56 33.35 -55.71
CA ASN A 908 -2.68 34.26 -55.45
C ASN A 908 -2.30 35.75 -55.49
N TYR A 909 -1.00 36.11 -55.39
CA TYR A 909 -0.55 37.50 -55.33
C TYR A 909 0.66 37.77 -56.23
N VAL A 910 0.68 38.93 -56.91
CA VAL A 910 1.80 39.39 -57.74
C VAL A 910 2.89 40.02 -56.86
N ASN A 911 4.14 39.59 -57.01
CA ASN A 911 5.28 40.09 -56.21
C ASN A 911 5.79 41.46 -56.70
N ARG A 912 6.36 42.26 -55.81
CA ARG A 912 6.91 43.61 -56.06
C ARG A 912 8.21 43.63 -56.87
N SER A 913 8.88 42.50 -57.05
CA SER A 913 10.17 42.40 -57.76
C SER A 913 10.03 41.63 -59.08
N GLY A 914 9.46 42.28 -60.11
CA GLY A 914 9.62 41.88 -61.52
C GLY A 914 9.03 40.53 -61.94
N THR A 915 7.89 40.11 -61.42
CA THR A 915 7.26 38.83 -61.80
C THR A 915 6.66 38.85 -63.22
N THR A 916 6.81 37.75 -63.96
CA THR A 916 6.13 37.49 -65.24
C THR A 916 4.78 36.80 -64.99
N MET A 917 3.67 37.37 -65.47
CA MET A 917 2.35 36.72 -65.39
C MET A 917 2.20 35.72 -66.54
N TRP A 918 2.03 34.43 -66.23
CA TRP A 918 1.77 33.38 -67.22
C TRP A 918 0.26 33.29 -67.51
N GLY A 919 -0.13 33.28 -68.79
CA GLY A 919 -1.53 33.30 -69.22
C GLY A 919 -2.04 34.71 -69.56
N ARG A 920 -3.35 34.85 -69.82
CA ARG A 920 -3.96 36.14 -70.18
C ARG A 920 -4.21 36.98 -68.92
N LEU A 921 -3.61 38.16 -68.83
CA LEU A 921 -3.90 39.14 -67.78
C LEU A 921 -5.35 39.64 -67.93
N MET A 922 -6.22 39.34 -66.97
CA MET A 922 -7.57 39.88 -66.86
C MET A 922 -7.59 40.97 -65.78
N LEU A 923 -7.87 42.21 -66.15
CA LEU A 923 -8.13 43.31 -65.23
C LEU A 923 -9.65 43.52 -65.17
N ALA A 924 -10.23 43.47 -63.98
CA ALA A 924 -11.66 43.68 -63.74
C ALA A 924 -11.85 44.45 -62.43
N ARG A 925 -12.81 45.38 -62.39
CA ARG A 925 -13.17 46.12 -61.19
C ARG A 925 -14.69 46.18 -61.07
N ASP A 926 -15.25 45.64 -60.01
CA ASP A 926 -16.69 45.69 -59.79
C ASP A 926 -17.15 47.15 -59.62
N GLY A 927 -18.14 47.56 -60.42
CA GLY A 927 -18.72 48.90 -60.39
C GLY A 927 -17.95 50.01 -61.15
N TRP A 928 -16.83 49.70 -61.82
CA TRP A 928 -16.08 50.66 -62.64
C TRP A 928 -15.41 49.97 -63.84
N ASP A 929 -15.00 50.73 -64.85
CA ASP A 929 -14.28 50.17 -66.00
C ASP A 929 -12.86 49.74 -65.59
N ALA A 930 -12.38 48.60 -66.09
CA ALA A 930 -11.04 48.10 -65.76
C ALA A 930 -9.95 48.95 -66.42
N ASP A 931 -8.99 49.42 -65.62
CA ASP A 931 -7.87 50.23 -66.08
C ASP A 931 -6.50 49.71 -65.64
N PHE A 932 -5.50 49.97 -66.48
CA PHE A 932 -4.09 49.79 -66.20
C PHE A 932 -3.43 51.16 -66.13
N GLY A 933 -3.12 51.61 -64.92
CA GLY A 933 -2.45 52.88 -64.67
C GLY A 933 -0.93 52.75 -64.79
N LEU A 934 -0.33 53.54 -65.67
CA LEU A 934 1.12 53.69 -65.80
C LEU A 934 1.53 55.02 -65.20
N ARG A 935 2.23 54.99 -64.06
CA ARG A 935 2.72 56.18 -63.35
C ARG A 935 4.19 56.38 -63.64
N ALA A 936 4.55 57.54 -64.16
CA ALA A 936 5.92 57.99 -64.30
C ALA A 936 6.48 58.47 -62.95
N ALA A 937 7.82 58.50 -62.84
CA ALA A 937 8.51 58.88 -61.60
C ALA A 937 8.22 60.31 -61.14
N ASP A 938 7.88 61.20 -62.07
CA ASP A 938 7.48 62.59 -61.83
C ASP A 938 6.02 62.73 -61.34
N GLY A 939 5.30 61.62 -61.22
CA GLY A 939 3.92 61.58 -60.77
C GLY A 939 2.87 61.71 -61.87
N ALA A 940 3.28 61.96 -63.13
CA ALA A 940 2.36 61.93 -64.25
C ALA A 940 1.83 60.51 -64.49
N GLN A 941 0.59 60.41 -64.94
CA GLN A 941 -0.06 59.13 -65.19
C GLN A 941 -0.61 59.06 -66.61
N THR A 942 -0.71 57.86 -67.13
CA THR A 942 -1.54 57.53 -68.29
C THR A 942 -2.30 56.26 -67.98
N PHE A 943 -3.51 56.13 -68.49
CA PHE A 943 -4.36 55.00 -68.20
C PHE A 943 -4.79 54.34 -69.50
N LEU A 944 -4.58 53.02 -69.56
CA LEU A 944 -5.15 52.16 -70.59
C LEU A 944 -6.42 51.56 -70.00
N ARG A 945 -7.58 51.92 -70.52
CA ARG A 945 -8.88 51.49 -69.99
C ARG A 945 -9.61 50.65 -71.03
N ALA A 946 -10.32 49.64 -70.57
CA ALA A 946 -11.27 48.91 -71.40
C ALA A 946 -12.40 49.86 -71.83
N ARG A 947 -12.67 49.93 -73.14
CA ARG A 947 -13.76 50.75 -73.67
C ARG A 947 -15.10 50.06 -73.44
N ARG A 948 -16.13 50.82 -73.03
CA ARG A 948 -17.51 50.31 -72.98
C ARG A 948 -17.98 49.98 -74.40
N GLY A 949 -18.35 48.72 -74.63
CA GLY A 949 -18.71 48.21 -75.96
C GLY A 949 -17.57 47.55 -76.74
N GLY A 950 -16.40 47.33 -76.12
CA GLY A 950 -15.26 46.65 -76.74
C GLY A 950 -14.24 47.62 -77.34
N GLY A 951 -12.97 47.20 -77.38
CA GLY A 951 -11.81 48.03 -77.75
C GLY A 951 -11.06 48.64 -76.56
N ILE A 952 -10.26 49.68 -76.82
CA ILE A 952 -9.34 50.29 -75.85
C ILE A 952 -9.41 51.83 -75.88
N GLU A 953 -9.24 52.45 -74.71
CA GLU A 953 -9.13 53.90 -74.52
C GLU A 953 -7.81 54.25 -73.83
N LEU A 954 -7.15 55.31 -74.32
CA LEU A 954 -6.03 55.97 -73.66
C LEU A 954 -6.54 57.25 -73.01
N ILE A 955 -6.35 57.38 -71.71
CA ILE A 955 -6.85 58.50 -70.92
C ILE A 955 -5.68 59.34 -70.43
N ASN A 956 -5.87 60.65 -70.44
CA ASN A 956 -4.87 61.59 -69.94
C ASN A 956 -4.60 61.47 -68.42
N SER A 957 -3.50 62.09 -67.96
CA SER A 957 -3.06 62.08 -66.56
C SER A 957 -4.10 62.57 -65.55
N ALA A 958 -4.95 63.53 -65.94
CA ALA A 958 -6.03 64.05 -65.10
C ALA A 958 -7.28 63.15 -65.04
N TYR A 959 -7.26 62.00 -65.72
CA TYR A 959 -8.37 61.05 -65.87
C TYR A 959 -9.70 61.69 -66.36
N ASN A 960 -9.64 62.83 -67.05
CA ASN A 960 -10.84 63.58 -67.42
C ASN A 960 -11.18 63.49 -68.91
N ALA A 961 -10.34 62.83 -69.72
CA ALA A 961 -10.64 62.61 -71.12
C ALA A 961 -9.82 61.53 -71.83
N VAL A 962 -10.45 60.88 -72.81
CA VAL A 962 -9.87 59.87 -73.72
C VAL A 962 -9.14 60.57 -74.87
N THR A 963 -7.82 60.48 -74.95
CA THR A 963 -6.95 61.09 -75.99
C THR A 963 -6.89 60.31 -77.30
N TRP A 964 -7.01 58.99 -77.22
CA TRP A 964 -7.08 58.09 -78.37
C TRP A 964 -7.92 56.87 -77.98
N GLN A 965 -8.68 56.31 -78.93
CA GLN A 965 -9.45 55.09 -78.71
C GLN A 965 -9.60 54.26 -79.98
N LEU A 966 -9.86 52.99 -79.77
CA LEU A 966 -10.21 51.99 -80.78
C LEU A 966 -11.56 51.37 -80.37
N ASP A 967 -12.50 51.19 -81.30
CA ASP A 967 -13.68 50.34 -81.05
C ASP A 967 -13.39 48.87 -81.31
N ASP A 968 -14.35 48.01 -80.95
CA ASP A 968 -14.26 46.56 -81.16
C ASP A 968 -14.15 46.15 -82.63
N SER A 969 -14.57 47.02 -83.57
CA SER A 969 -14.53 46.76 -85.01
C SER A 969 -13.19 47.14 -85.65
N GLY A 970 -12.34 47.92 -84.97
CA GLY A 970 -11.03 48.36 -85.48
C GLY A 970 -10.96 49.81 -85.96
N THR A 971 -12.01 50.61 -85.76
CA THR A 971 -12.02 52.04 -86.10
C THR A 971 -11.25 52.84 -85.05
N MET A 972 -10.28 53.64 -85.49
CA MET A 972 -9.46 54.46 -84.60
C MET A 972 -10.00 55.89 -84.52
N PHE A 973 -10.11 56.43 -83.31
CA PHE A 973 -10.48 57.81 -83.05
C PHE A 973 -9.36 58.52 -82.29
N MET A 974 -8.91 59.66 -82.82
CA MET A 974 -8.00 60.57 -82.12
C MET A 974 -8.77 61.80 -81.65
N ARG A 975 -8.46 62.30 -80.45
CA ARG A 975 -9.01 63.60 -80.03
C ARG A 975 -8.57 64.68 -81.02
N GLY A 976 -9.53 65.47 -81.49
CA GLY A 976 -9.24 66.58 -82.41
C GLY A 976 -9.39 66.25 -83.89
N GLN A 977 -10.30 65.31 -84.24
CA GLN A 977 -11.00 65.23 -85.54
C GLN A 977 -10.49 64.23 -86.59
N GLN A 978 -9.53 63.33 -86.35
CA GLN A 978 -9.17 62.30 -87.34
C GLN A 978 -9.79 60.94 -86.99
N ILE A 979 -10.32 60.26 -88.00
CA ILE A 979 -10.91 58.91 -87.89
C ILE A 979 -10.28 58.04 -88.97
N LEU A 980 -9.69 56.91 -88.58
CA LEU A 980 -9.24 55.90 -89.52
C LEU A 980 -10.24 54.74 -89.47
N ASN A 981 -10.90 54.48 -90.59
CA ASN A 981 -11.80 53.35 -90.72
C ASN A 981 -11.03 52.04 -90.91
N THR A 982 -11.75 50.94 -90.73
CA THR A 982 -11.24 49.57 -90.86
C THR A 982 -10.79 49.22 -92.28
N ASP A 983 -11.28 49.95 -93.29
CA ASP A 983 -10.85 49.86 -94.69
C ASP A 983 -9.54 50.62 -94.99
N GLY A 984 -8.94 51.25 -93.97
CA GLY A 984 -7.73 52.06 -94.09
C GLY A 984 -7.99 53.47 -94.62
N ASN A 985 -9.24 53.86 -94.84
CA ASN A 985 -9.58 55.19 -95.31
C ASN A 985 -9.54 56.19 -94.15
N LEU A 986 -8.74 57.25 -94.31
CA LEU A 986 -8.57 58.29 -93.30
C LEU A 986 -9.55 59.43 -93.55
N PHE A 987 -10.31 59.81 -92.53
CA PHE A 987 -11.05 61.05 -92.51
C PHE A 987 -10.11 62.21 -92.20
N CYS A 988 -9.83 63.01 -93.22
CA CYS A 988 -9.03 64.22 -93.10
C CYS A 988 -9.94 65.37 -92.67
N ALA A 989 -10.22 65.52 -91.37
CA ALA A 989 -11.14 66.57 -90.89
C ALA A 989 -10.77 67.98 -91.32
N TYR A 990 -9.48 68.29 -91.47
CA TYR A 990 -9.02 69.57 -91.99
C TYR A 990 -9.43 69.86 -93.45
N ARG A 991 -9.95 68.85 -94.17
CA ARG A 991 -10.57 68.95 -95.50
C ARG A 991 -12.05 68.56 -95.51
N GLY A 992 -12.59 68.10 -94.39
CA GLY A 992 -13.97 67.62 -94.28
C GLY A 992 -14.31 66.44 -95.20
N ALA A 993 -13.30 65.68 -95.65
CA ALA A 993 -13.45 64.64 -96.66
C ALA A 993 -12.60 63.42 -96.32
N TRP A 994 -13.01 62.26 -96.84
CA TRP A 994 -12.24 61.03 -96.79
C TRP A 994 -11.06 61.07 -97.77
N MET A 995 -9.96 60.40 -97.42
CA MET A 995 -8.74 60.42 -98.21
C MET A 995 -8.94 59.81 -99.60
N ASN A 996 -9.78 58.79 -99.74
CA ASN A 996 -10.14 58.25 -101.06
C ASN A 996 -10.80 59.30 -101.96
N ALA A 997 -11.75 60.08 -101.44
CA ALA A 997 -12.44 61.12 -102.21
C ALA A 997 -11.46 62.21 -102.68
N ILE A 998 -10.46 62.53 -101.85
CA ILE A 998 -9.38 63.46 -102.20
C ILE A 998 -8.50 62.88 -103.31
N LEU A 999 -8.17 61.58 -103.24
CA LEU A 999 -7.35 60.90 -104.26
C LEU A 999 -8.10 60.73 -105.58
N ASP A 1000 -9.41 60.45 -105.55
CA ASP A 1000 -10.25 60.34 -106.75
C ASP A 1000 -10.38 61.69 -107.48
N ASP A 1001 -10.51 62.81 -106.75
CA ASP A 1001 -10.48 64.16 -107.34
C ASP A 1001 -9.14 64.44 -108.05
N LEU A 1002 -8.02 64.03 -107.44
CA LEU A 1002 -6.70 64.14 -108.04
C LEU A 1002 -6.58 63.26 -109.30
N TYR A 1003 -7.02 62.00 -109.24
CA TYR A 1003 -6.95 61.07 -110.37
C TYR A 1003 -7.78 61.53 -111.57
N ASN A 1004 -9.00 62.04 -111.34
CA ASN A 1004 -9.87 62.56 -112.39
C ASN A 1004 -9.30 63.77 -113.13
N ARG A 1005 -8.44 64.55 -112.48
CA ARG A 1005 -7.77 65.72 -113.08
C ARG A 1005 -6.75 65.34 -114.16
N ASP A 1006 -6.14 64.18 -114.04
CA ASP A 1006 -4.98 63.77 -114.84
C ASP A 1006 -5.35 62.75 -115.95
N ASN A 1007 -6.45 62.01 -115.82
CA ASN A 1007 -6.87 60.91 -116.70
C ASN A 1007 -7.36 61.31 -118.13
N GLY A 1008 -7.01 62.50 -118.65
CA GLY A 1008 -7.52 63.00 -119.95
C GLY A 1008 -6.55 63.85 -120.78
N LYS A 1009 -5.28 63.96 -120.39
CA LYS A 1009 -4.27 64.76 -121.11
C LYS A 1009 -3.28 63.85 -121.88
N ALA A 1010 -3.01 64.17 -123.15
CA ALA A 1010 -1.99 63.47 -123.94
C ALA A 1010 -0.58 63.87 -123.47
N ASN A 1011 0.22 62.90 -123.03
CA ASN A 1011 1.63 63.11 -122.69
C ASN A 1011 2.54 62.97 -123.92
N ALA A 1012 3.75 63.57 -123.86
CA ALA A 1012 4.71 63.55 -124.95
C ALA A 1012 5.03 62.12 -125.42
N GLY A 1013 4.91 61.86 -126.73
CA GLY A 1013 5.10 60.54 -127.34
C GLY A 1013 3.83 59.69 -127.48
N ALA A 1014 2.68 60.14 -126.97
CA ALA A 1014 1.40 59.45 -127.17
C ALA A 1014 0.94 59.51 -128.63
N ARG A 1015 0.34 58.40 -129.12
CA ARG A 1015 -0.36 58.38 -130.42
C ARG A 1015 -1.63 59.21 -130.30
N VAL A 1016 -1.86 60.07 -131.28
CA VAL A 1016 -3.01 60.99 -131.32
C VAL A 1016 -3.83 60.73 -132.59
N GLN A 1017 -5.15 60.88 -132.49
CA GLN A 1017 -6.10 60.69 -133.60
C GLN A 1017 -6.69 62.03 -134.06
N TRP A 1018 -7.19 62.09 -135.29
CA TRP A 1018 -7.86 63.29 -135.81
C TRP A 1018 -9.13 63.55 -135.00
N ASP A 1019 -9.18 64.71 -134.35
CA ASP A 1019 -10.35 65.20 -133.60
C ASP A 1019 -11.34 65.92 -134.52
N SER A 1020 -10.81 66.57 -135.57
CA SER A 1020 -11.60 67.28 -136.56
C SER A 1020 -11.67 66.52 -137.90
N GLY A 1021 -12.67 66.83 -138.72
CA GLY A 1021 -12.66 66.48 -140.14
C GLY A 1021 -11.54 67.19 -140.91
N VAL A 1022 -11.21 66.69 -142.12
CA VAL A 1022 -10.21 67.29 -143.02
C VAL A 1022 -10.74 68.61 -143.55
N ASN A 1023 -10.15 69.72 -143.12
CA ASN A 1023 -10.61 71.06 -143.46
C ASN A 1023 -9.75 71.69 -144.55
N ASN A 1024 -10.38 72.32 -145.54
CA ASN A 1024 -9.70 72.96 -146.67
C ASN A 1024 -9.37 74.41 -146.30
N PHE A 1025 -8.09 74.76 -146.27
CA PHE A 1025 -7.63 76.09 -145.90
C PHE A 1025 -7.31 77.00 -147.10
N GLY A 1026 -7.58 76.55 -148.33
CA GLY A 1026 -7.32 77.29 -149.56
C GLY A 1026 -5.89 77.11 -150.09
N THR A 1027 -5.51 77.92 -151.07
CA THR A 1027 -4.20 77.81 -151.74
C THR A 1027 -3.05 78.31 -150.88
N ILE A 1028 -1.85 77.72 -151.03
CA ILE A 1028 -0.65 78.06 -150.24
C ILE A 1028 -0.37 79.58 -150.22
N ASP A 1029 -0.59 80.27 -151.34
CA ASP A 1029 -0.41 81.72 -151.47
C ASP A 1029 -1.34 82.51 -150.52
N ARG A 1030 -2.60 82.07 -150.34
CA ARG A 1030 -3.55 82.72 -149.42
C ARG A 1030 -3.31 82.38 -147.95
N LEU A 1031 -2.51 81.34 -147.67
CA LEU A 1031 -2.23 80.85 -146.31
C LEU A 1031 -0.94 81.38 -145.69
N ASN A 1032 -0.18 82.21 -146.44
CA ASN A 1032 1.06 82.82 -145.96
C ASN A 1032 2.04 81.82 -145.31
N GLY A 1033 2.02 80.55 -145.78
CA GLY A 1033 2.95 79.49 -145.39
C GLY A 1033 2.60 78.62 -144.18
N ALA A 1034 1.53 78.86 -143.39
CA ALA A 1034 1.23 78.04 -142.21
C ALA A 1034 -0.27 77.94 -141.86
N LEU A 1035 -0.70 76.82 -141.28
CA LEU A 1035 -2.04 76.67 -140.71
C LEU A 1035 -2.12 77.35 -139.32
N PRO A 1036 -3.25 77.99 -138.96
CA PRO A 1036 -3.44 78.52 -137.60
C PRO A 1036 -3.55 77.37 -136.59
N ALA A 1037 -2.82 77.46 -135.49
CA ALA A 1037 -2.97 76.50 -134.39
C ALA A 1037 -4.42 76.46 -133.89
N PRO A 1038 -5.00 75.29 -133.59
CA PRO A 1038 -4.34 74.00 -133.36
C PRO A 1038 -4.31 73.05 -134.59
N TRP A 1039 -4.48 73.58 -135.79
CA TRP A 1039 -4.58 72.76 -137.00
C TRP A 1039 -3.19 72.37 -137.54
N VAL A 1040 -3.02 71.10 -137.89
CA VAL A 1040 -1.82 70.52 -138.51
C VAL A 1040 -2.12 70.01 -139.92
N VAL A 1041 -1.16 70.14 -140.84
CA VAL A 1041 -1.34 69.80 -142.27
C VAL A 1041 -1.52 68.29 -142.44
N CYS A 1042 -2.57 67.86 -143.14
CA CYS A 1042 -2.86 66.45 -143.41
C CYS A 1042 -2.88 66.10 -144.91
N GLY A 1043 -2.73 67.06 -145.82
CA GLY A 1043 -2.62 66.79 -147.27
C GLY A 1043 -2.50 68.04 -148.15
N LEU A 1044 -2.07 67.86 -149.41
CA LEU A 1044 -1.91 68.90 -150.46
C LEU A 1044 -2.46 68.40 -151.81
N SER A 1045 -3.07 69.27 -152.64
CA SER A 1045 -3.54 68.92 -154.02
C SER A 1045 -3.38 70.06 -155.03
N GLY A 1046 -3.02 69.79 -156.30
CA GLY A 1046 -2.87 70.82 -157.36
C GLY A 1046 -2.96 70.31 -158.82
N PRO A 1047 -3.23 71.17 -159.82
CA PRO A 1047 -3.63 70.80 -161.20
C PRO A 1047 -2.51 70.39 -162.17
N GLY A 1048 -1.34 69.97 -161.70
CA GLY A 1048 -0.29 69.38 -162.55
C GLY A 1048 0.47 70.33 -163.50
N ASN A 1049 0.32 71.66 -163.36
CA ASN A 1049 0.97 72.67 -164.22
C ASN A 1049 2.10 73.48 -163.53
N GLY A 1050 2.68 72.97 -162.44
CA GLY A 1050 3.97 73.42 -161.90
C GLY A 1050 4.04 74.86 -161.35
N THR A 1051 2.91 75.54 -161.12
CA THR A 1051 2.88 76.88 -160.51
C THR A 1051 2.14 76.86 -159.16
N ALA A 1052 2.78 77.43 -158.12
CA ALA A 1052 2.36 77.31 -156.71
C ALA A 1052 1.06 78.05 -156.34
N ASN A 1053 0.56 78.91 -157.22
CA ASN A 1053 -0.68 79.67 -157.06
C ASN A 1053 -1.95 78.80 -157.13
N ALA A 1054 -1.83 77.49 -157.38
CA ALA A 1054 -2.96 76.55 -157.48
C ALA A 1054 -2.92 75.33 -156.53
N ILE A 1055 -1.97 75.26 -155.57
CA ILE A 1055 -1.89 74.13 -154.61
C ILE A 1055 -2.70 74.44 -153.35
N VAL A 1056 -3.68 73.60 -153.02
CA VAL A 1056 -4.58 73.71 -151.85
C VAL A 1056 -4.07 72.90 -150.66
N VAL A 1057 -4.14 73.45 -149.43
CA VAL A 1057 -3.71 72.80 -148.17
C VAL A 1057 -4.90 72.32 -147.33
N TYR A 1058 -4.82 71.09 -146.84
CA TYR A 1058 -5.78 70.49 -145.90
C TYR A 1058 -5.18 70.33 -144.51
N GLY A 1059 -5.98 70.55 -143.45
CA GLY A 1059 -5.53 70.38 -142.06
C GLY A 1059 -6.57 69.76 -141.13
N VAL A 1060 -6.09 69.23 -140.00
CA VAL A 1060 -6.86 68.60 -138.91
C VAL A 1060 -6.37 69.04 -137.52
N VAL A 1061 -7.21 68.94 -136.49
CA VAL A 1061 -6.84 69.06 -135.06
C VAL A 1061 -6.64 67.65 -134.50
N LEU A 1062 -5.70 67.50 -133.55
CA LEU A 1062 -5.38 66.21 -132.92
C LEU A 1062 -5.91 66.14 -131.49
N ARG A 1063 -6.40 64.98 -131.07
CA ARG A 1063 -6.70 64.63 -129.66
C ARG A 1063 -6.00 63.34 -129.26
N ASN A 1064 -5.89 63.08 -127.95
CA ASN A 1064 -5.36 61.81 -127.46
C ASN A 1064 -6.17 60.64 -128.04
N GLN A 1065 -5.49 59.56 -128.44
CA GLN A 1065 -6.19 58.38 -128.97
C GLN A 1065 -7.03 57.70 -127.90
#